data_AF-A0A7R8W6Y1-F1
#
_entry.id   AF-A0A7R8W6Y1-F1
#
_cell.length_a   1.000
_cell.length_b   1.000
_cell.length_c   1.000
_cell.angle_alpha   90.00
_cell.angle_beta   90.00
_cell.angle_gamma   90.00
#
_symmetry.space_group_name_H-M   'P 1'
#
loop_
_entity.id
_entity.type
_entity.pdbx_description
1 polymer ?
#
loop_
_entity_poly.entity_id
_entity_poly.type
_entity_poly.pdbx_seq_one_letter_code
_entity_poly.pdbx_strand_id
1 'polypeptide(L)'
;MKIPLSPAPKPKTPLAPRPIPIPVPLDLNINLESDDEDAEPLPIPEPPPDTPTPPPTPPPPREPTPPPPKPPTPPPKPPTPPPREPTPPPPKPETPPPDHAWVKYNRSKVERGLPEATAIFKTFDFYIDGVRFLPENIKLCKVTGRFFNMNLGKGQELQAPISAYPQVSSPGMTPKMEFRTSINKDGVIINPDVTCLLRLYGYEITTNRVVAMGSALIGIFNTNLPKPLLKVGGHQIRVHEGLPNPDGGIENLMDDDLDENPVIPGLTVLVRLLPSGGKEEPAPNYESGYYNSEPSDPTGSEDNLYDYYMSLPAYKTDVKACCHEIQKARKEKVIEDDAQLEKWIENTLDQKKEGAKPSNIDLVHFVTYDKKFGVAVLVEQAFSLAMYHDHRFTRAFVQILTSSEIKGFLGKSSEKTRFITEQIDINSPMRAPKWLDNPKILKPKYDEKAVLLIRLYGIPVTFKGRTGVAHREGKSFDIKLEMTMGWVVAPVFENKCVRQHSYTAPLLKGSVPEDVLLKFSQAAPGGMAAVYAEVLKSGKVKTHETGASIDFSVWDGRFSANESAGVSVRQWSETFDADDGAPFASNSELISEPKSVMEKAAKARTPGSLSKLEPFHTLILEHADQREKDQGPHGESYEKQKAIFEKECLKEFDKAFLLALQKSGQPVLDT
;
A
#
# COMPACT_ATOMS: atom_id res chain seq x y z
N MET A 1 -13.23 -7.38 -75.69
CA MET A 1 -12.36 -7.75 -74.54
C MET A 1 -12.55 -6.74 -73.41
N LYS A 2 -13.32 -7.10 -72.39
CA LYS A 2 -13.16 -6.83 -70.95
C LYS A 2 -14.50 -7.16 -70.29
N ILE A 3 -14.47 -8.23 -69.51
CA ILE A 3 -15.57 -8.86 -68.77
C ILE A 3 -16.01 -7.90 -67.65
N PRO A 4 -17.32 -7.74 -67.37
CA PRO A 4 -17.79 -6.87 -66.30
C PRO A 4 -17.41 -7.42 -64.91
N LEU A 5 -16.86 -6.55 -64.07
CA LEU A 5 -16.47 -6.81 -62.68
C LEU A 5 -17.70 -7.01 -61.77
N SER A 6 -17.68 -8.09 -61.00
CA SER A 6 -18.63 -8.36 -59.90
C SER A 6 -18.53 -7.32 -58.78
N PRO A 7 -19.64 -7.04 -58.06
CA PRO A 7 -19.64 -6.11 -56.93
C PRO A 7 -18.97 -6.71 -55.68
N ALA A 8 -18.29 -5.83 -54.92
CA ALA A 8 -17.61 -6.14 -53.67
C ALA A 8 -18.58 -6.59 -52.55
N PRO A 9 -18.14 -7.43 -51.60
CA PRO A 9 -18.98 -7.90 -50.50
C PRO A 9 -19.15 -6.83 -49.41
N LYS A 10 -20.36 -6.74 -48.87
CA LYS A 10 -20.71 -5.83 -47.76
C LYS A 10 -19.99 -6.23 -46.45
N PRO A 11 -19.60 -5.26 -45.61
CA PRO A 11 -19.01 -5.54 -44.30
C PRO A 11 -20.04 -6.14 -43.33
N LYS A 12 -19.61 -7.16 -42.56
CA LYS A 12 -20.41 -7.84 -41.53
C LYS A 12 -20.60 -6.92 -40.32
N THR A 13 -21.83 -6.85 -39.84
CA THR A 13 -22.25 -6.19 -38.60
C THR A 13 -21.59 -6.84 -37.37
N PRO A 14 -21.18 -6.08 -36.34
CA PRO A 14 -20.64 -6.66 -35.11
C PRO A 14 -21.71 -7.41 -34.33
N LEU A 15 -21.37 -8.62 -33.88
CA LEU A 15 -22.18 -9.42 -32.94
C LEU A 15 -22.22 -8.73 -31.57
N ALA A 16 -23.40 -8.68 -30.97
CA ALA A 16 -23.61 -8.17 -29.62
C ALA A 16 -22.85 -9.01 -28.57
N PRO A 17 -22.36 -8.38 -27.48
CA PRO A 17 -21.65 -9.08 -26.41
C PRO A 17 -22.59 -10.04 -25.67
N ARG A 18 -22.11 -11.26 -25.42
CA ARG A 18 -22.80 -12.24 -24.58
C ARG A 18 -22.69 -11.83 -23.09
N PRO A 19 -23.71 -12.12 -22.26
CA PRO A 19 -23.64 -11.86 -20.83
C PRO A 19 -22.55 -12.71 -20.16
N ILE A 20 -21.80 -12.04 -19.27
CA ILE A 20 -20.74 -12.60 -18.43
C ILE A 20 -21.36 -13.57 -17.40
N PRO A 21 -20.86 -14.80 -17.24
CA PRO A 21 -21.32 -15.69 -16.17
C PRO A 21 -20.90 -15.16 -14.80
N ILE A 22 -21.84 -15.19 -13.86
CA ILE A 22 -21.61 -14.86 -12.44
C ILE A 22 -20.64 -15.89 -11.85
N PRO A 23 -19.62 -15.48 -11.05
CA PRO A 23 -18.68 -16.41 -10.42
C PRO A 23 -19.41 -17.29 -9.39
N VAL A 24 -19.26 -18.61 -9.54
CA VAL A 24 -19.64 -19.57 -8.51
C VAL A 24 -18.48 -19.69 -7.51
N PRO A 25 -18.69 -19.63 -6.19
CA PRO A 25 -17.62 -19.84 -5.21
C PRO A 25 -17.13 -21.29 -5.28
N LEU A 26 -15.81 -21.48 -5.42
CA LEU A 26 -15.17 -22.79 -5.29
C LEU A 26 -14.88 -23.06 -3.81
N ASP A 27 -15.73 -23.89 -3.20
CA ASP A 27 -15.45 -24.52 -1.90
C ASP A 27 -14.33 -25.56 -2.06
N LEU A 28 -13.13 -25.23 -1.57
CA LEU A 28 -12.06 -26.20 -1.38
C LEU A 28 -12.07 -26.64 0.08
N ASN A 29 -12.99 -27.56 0.39
CA ASN A 29 -12.97 -28.34 1.62
C ASN A 29 -12.75 -29.80 1.25
N ILE A 30 -11.52 -30.30 1.42
CA ILE A 30 -11.23 -31.74 1.27
C ILE A 30 -10.72 -32.22 2.62
N ASN A 31 -11.65 -32.79 3.38
CA ASN A 31 -11.38 -33.71 4.49
C ASN A 31 -10.64 -34.93 3.95
N LEU A 32 -9.54 -35.30 4.60
CA LEU A 32 -9.04 -36.67 4.59
C LEU A 32 -9.28 -37.22 5.99
N GLU A 33 -10.45 -37.84 6.15
CA GLU A 33 -10.71 -38.77 7.25
C GLU A 33 -9.93 -40.05 6.96
N SER A 34 -9.15 -40.45 7.95
CA SER A 34 -8.47 -41.73 8.05
C SER A 34 -9.48 -42.80 8.46
N ASP A 35 -9.75 -43.76 7.58
CA ASP A 35 -10.38 -45.02 7.97
C ASP A 35 -9.28 -46.05 8.24
N ASP A 36 -9.23 -46.44 9.51
CA ASP A 36 -8.60 -47.64 10.03
C ASP A 36 -9.28 -48.88 9.43
N GLU A 37 -8.51 -49.83 8.91
CA GLU A 37 -8.92 -51.23 8.89
C GLU A 37 -7.80 -52.14 9.38
N ASP A 38 -8.19 -52.95 10.35
CA ASP A 38 -7.45 -53.96 11.07
C ASP A 38 -6.86 -55.05 10.16
N ALA A 39 -5.60 -55.43 10.42
CA ALA A 39 -5.09 -56.74 10.06
C ALA A 39 -4.29 -57.34 11.22
N GLU A 40 -4.83 -58.43 11.76
CA GLU A 40 -4.29 -59.27 12.83
C GLU A 40 -2.93 -59.92 12.53
N PRO A 41 -2.16 -60.33 13.57
CA PRO A 41 -0.76 -60.72 13.47
C PRO A 41 -0.57 -62.21 13.17
N LEU A 42 0.66 -62.63 12.78
CA LEU A 42 1.34 -63.94 13.01
C LEU A 42 2.56 -64.06 12.05
N PRO A 43 3.55 -64.95 12.25
CA PRO A 43 4.26 -65.38 13.46
C PRO A 43 5.80 -65.20 13.38
N ILE A 44 6.45 -65.25 14.54
CA ILE A 44 7.91 -65.23 14.76
C ILE A 44 8.55 -66.52 14.21
N PRO A 45 9.69 -66.45 13.49
CA PRO A 45 10.61 -67.58 13.33
C PRO A 45 11.90 -67.39 14.16
N GLU A 46 12.28 -68.46 14.84
CA GLU A 46 13.51 -68.64 15.63
C GLU A 46 14.81 -68.55 14.81
N PRO A 47 15.96 -68.26 15.45
CA PRO A 47 17.25 -68.09 14.78
C PRO A 47 18.05 -69.41 14.69
N PRO A 48 18.92 -69.55 13.67
CA PRO A 48 19.98 -70.56 13.70
C PRO A 48 21.40 -69.89 13.57
N PRO A 49 22.52 -70.63 13.70
CA PRO A 49 23.30 -70.68 14.94
C PRO A 49 24.77 -70.22 14.77
N ASP A 50 25.46 -70.22 15.91
CA ASP A 50 26.87 -69.89 16.18
C ASP A 50 27.94 -70.33 15.15
N THR A 51 28.96 -69.47 14.97
CA THR A 51 30.37 -69.86 14.76
C THR A 51 31.31 -68.64 14.94
N PRO A 52 32.63 -68.80 15.18
CA PRO A 52 33.27 -68.36 16.42
C PRO A 52 34.23 -67.17 16.29
N THR A 53 34.41 -66.49 17.40
CA THR A 53 35.29 -65.34 17.64
C THR A 53 36.78 -65.74 17.69
N PRO A 54 37.71 -64.94 17.13
CA PRO A 54 39.14 -65.11 17.33
C PRO A 54 39.64 -64.54 18.68
N PRO A 55 40.77 -65.06 19.22
CA PRO A 55 41.25 -64.81 20.59
C PRO A 55 41.97 -63.45 20.79
N PRO A 56 42.10 -63.00 22.05
CA PRO A 56 42.60 -61.67 22.41
C PRO A 56 44.13 -61.56 22.43
N THR A 57 44.63 -60.41 21.95
CA THR A 57 46.06 -60.04 21.98
C THR A 57 46.46 -59.43 23.33
N PRO A 58 47.60 -59.84 23.94
CA PRO A 58 48.03 -59.41 25.28
C PRO A 58 48.70 -58.02 25.32
N PRO A 59 48.75 -57.38 26.51
CA PRO A 59 49.29 -56.03 26.69
C PRO A 59 50.83 -56.01 26.80
N PRO A 60 51.52 -54.95 26.32
CA PRO A 60 52.94 -54.78 26.55
C PRO A 60 53.27 -54.15 27.93
N PRO A 61 54.49 -54.35 28.44
CA PRO A 61 54.86 -54.17 29.84
C PRO A 61 55.20 -52.71 30.22
N ARG A 62 55.02 -52.41 31.51
CA ARG A 62 55.50 -51.19 32.16
C ARG A 62 57.03 -51.21 32.28
N GLU A 63 57.65 -50.11 31.90
CA GLU A 63 59.05 -49.80 32.23
C GLU A 63 59.18 -48.49 33.02
N PRO A 64 60.30 -48.32 33.76
CA PRO A 64 60.31 -47.69 35.07
C PRO A 64 60.74 -46.21 35.08
N THR A 65 60.26 -45.52 36.11
CA THR A 65 60.61 -44.17 36.55
C THR A 65 62.12 -43.92 36.65
N PRO A 66 62.64 -42.79 36.14
CA PRO A 66 63.98 -42.30 36.50
C PRO A 66 63.97 -41.51 37.84
N PRO A 67 65.12 -41.47 38.55
CA PRO A 67 65.26 -40.99 39.92
C PRO A 67 65.41 -39.45 40.05
N PRO A 68 65.26 -38.87 41.25
CA PRO A 68 65.30 -37.43 41.46
C PRO A 68 66.74 -36.89 41.56
N PRO A 69 67.05 -35.71 40.99
CA PRO A 69 68.27 -34.99 41.32
C PRO A 69 68.04 -33.88 42.37
N LYS A 70 69.01 -33.77 43.28
CA LYS A 70 69.14 -32.83 44.41
C LYS A 70 69.38 -31.35 43.97
N PRO A 71 69.07 -30.35 44.83
CA PRO A 71 69.54 -28.95 44.72
C PRO A 71 70.95 -28.79 45.35
N PRO A 72 71.64 -27.61 45.37
CA PRO A 72 71.66 -26.39 44.53
C PRO A 72 73.10 -25.89 44.15
N THR A 73 73.25 -24.89 43.27
CA THR A 73 74.16 -23.70 43.43
C THR A 73 73.93 -22.65 42.32
N PRO A 74 73.98 -21.32 42.61
CA PRO A 74 73.76 -20.22 41.65
C PRO A 74 75.10 -19.76 41.01
N PRO A 75 75.16 -19.33 39.72
CA PRO A 75 74.93 -17.92 39.29
C PRO A 75 74.51 -17.84 37.79
N PRO A 76 74.54 -16.71 37.03
CA PRO A 76 74.48 -15.26 37.29
C PRO A 76 73.19 -14.61 36.69
N LYS A 77 72.98 -13.31 36.93
CA LYS A 77 71.84 -12.52 36.43
C LYS A 77 71.64 -12.64 34.89
N PRO A 78 70.42 -12.92 34.39
CA PRO A 78 70.09 -12.78 32.98
C PRO A 78 70.07 -11.29 32.54
N PRO A 79 70.50 -10.99 31.30
CA PRO A 79 70.35 -9.65 30.72
C PRO A 79 68.88 -9.31 30.52
N THR A 80 68.55 -8.03 30.69
CA THR A 80 67.21 -7.45 30.52
C THR A 80 66.61 -7.85 29.17
N PRO A 81 65.36 -8.36 29.11
CA PRO A 81 64.71 -8.62 27.82
C PRO A 81 64.44 -7.29 27.10
N PRO A 82 64.49 -7.27 25.75
CA PRO A 82 64.12 -6.08 24.99
C PRO A 82 62.67 -5.68 25.29
N PRO A 83 62.32 -4.38 25.14
CA PRO A 83 60.96 -3.91 25.40
C PRO A 83 59.95 -4.74 24.61
N ARG A 84 58.93 -5.27 25.31
CA ARG A 84 57.79 -5.89 24.64
C ARG A 84 57.19 -4.86 23.70
N GLU A 85 57.09 -5.19 22.41
CA GLU A 85 56.23 -4.45 21.49
C GLU A 85 54.83 -4.36 22.12
N PRO A 86 54.20 -3.18 22.11
CA PRO A 86 52.86 -3.03 22.63
C PRO A 86 51.95 -3.99 21.86
N THR A 87 51.31 -4.88 22.61
CA THR A 87 50.27 -5.77 22.08
C THR A 87 49.24 -4.87 21.38
N PRO A 88 48.90 -5.12 20.11
CA PRO A 88 47.89 -4.32 19.44
C PRO A 88 46.62 -4.32 20.30
N PRO A 89 45.97 -3.17 20.49
CA PRO A 89 44.75 -3.09 21.27
C PRO A 89 43.75 -4.12 20.72
N PRO A 90 42.97 -4.79 21.60
CA PRO A 90 41.95 -5.71 21.15
C PRO A 90 41.10 -5.03 20.08
N PRO A 91 40.77 -5.71 18.97
CA PRO A 91 39.97 -5.13 17.91
C PRO A 91 38.74 -4.50 18.55
N LYS A 92 38.61 -3.18 18.35
CA LYS A 92 37.44 -2.42 18.76
C LYS A 92 36.24 -3.21 18.24
N PRO A 93 35.23 -3.55 19.07
CA PRO A 93 34.06 -4.26 18.57
C PRO A 93 33.57 -3.48 17.36
N GLU A 94 33.64 -4.12 16.18
CA GLU A 94 33.21 -3.51 14.94
C GLU A 94 31.78 -3.06 15.18
N THR A 95 31.56 -1.76 15.03
CA THR A 95 30.23 -1.20 15.16
C THR A 95 29.41 -1.91 14.09
N PRO A 96 28.29 -2.58 14.44
CA PRO A 96 27.50 -3.25 13.42
C PRO A 96 27.20 -2.26 12.31
N PRO A 97 27.36 -2.67 11.03
CA PRO A 97 27.11 -1.77 9.93
C PRO A 97 25.73 -1.13 10.08
N PRO A 98 25.58 0.15 9.67
CA PRO A 98 24.26 0.79 9.70
C PRO A 98 23.29 -0.11 8.95
N ASP A 99 22.16 -0.41 9.60
CA ASP A 99 21.07 -1.19 9.01
C ASP A 99 20.48 -0.33 7.90
N HIS A 100 20.66 -0.72 6.64
CA HIS A 100 20.09 -0.01 5.50
C HIS A 100 18.73 -0.63 5.19
N ALA A 101 17.74 0.22 4.92
CA ALA A 101 16.41 -0.26 4.54
C ALA A 101 16.36 -0.98 3.19
N TRP A 102 17.26 -0.63 2.29
CA TRP A 102 17.45 -1.37 1.05
C TRP A 102 18.93 -1.39 0.69
N VAL A 103 19.42 -2.56 0.28
CA VAL A 103 20.81 -2.75 -0.11
C VAL A 103 20.85 -3.23 -1.54
N LYS A 104 21.56 -2.48 -2.40
CA LYS A 104 21.74 -2.84 -3.80
C LYS A 104 22.46 -4.17 -3.96
N TYR A 105 21.95 -5.02 -4.86
CA TYR A 105 22.59 -6.29 -5.21
C TYR A 105 24.03 -6.10 -5.71
N ASN A 106 24.97 -6.78 -5.07
CA ASN A 106 26.39 -6.70 -5.44
C ASN A 106 26.78 -7.88 -6.35
N ARG A 107 26.31 -7.83 -7.60
CA ARG A 107 26.53 -8.87 -8.61
C ARG A 107 27.99 -9.36 -8.66
N SER A 108 28.95 -8.43 -8.77
CA SER A 108 30.37 -8.74 -8.90
C SER A 108 31.00 -9.45 -7.70
N LYS A 109 30.47 -9.25 -6.49
CA LYS A 109 30.95 -9.92 -5.27
C LYS A 109 30.27 -11.27 -5.07
N VAL A 110 28.96 -11.33 -5.35
CA VAL A 110 28.11 -12.49 -5.07
C VAL A 110 28.34 -13.60 -6.09
N GLU A 111 28.30 -13.29 -7.39
CA GLU A 111 28.37 -14.32 -8.44
C GLU A 111 29.67 -15.13 -8.41
N ARG A 112 30.77 -14.55 -7.92
CA ARG A 112 32.06 -15.26 -7.75
C ARG A 112 32.05 -16.28 -6.60
N GLY A 113 31.12 -16.16 -5.65
CA GLY A 113 31.01 -17.02 -4.48
C GLY A 113 29.78 -17.93 -4.48
N LEU A 114 28.91 -17.85 -5.49
CA LEU A 114 27.75 -18.72 -5.58
C LEU A 114 28.15 -20.15 -6.01
N PRO A 115 27.48 -21.18 -5.47
CA PRO A 115 27.59 -22.54 -6.00
C PRO A 115 27.22 -22.62 -7.48
N GLU A 116 27.72 -23.64 -8.17
CA GLU A 116 27.34 -23.91 -9.56
C GLU A 116 25.84 -24.23 -9.67
N ALA A 117 25.15 -23.56 -10.61
CA ALA A 117 23.74 -23.79 -10.86
C ALA A 117 23.49 -25.21 -11.37
N THR A 118 22.46 -25.86 -10.81
CA THR A 118 22.11 -27.23 -11.17
C THR A 118 20.98 -27.28 -12.20
N ALA A 119 20.90 -28.39 -12.94
CA ALA A 119 19.86 -28.63 -13.92
C ALA A 119 18.52 -29.03 -13.27
N ILE A 120 17.42 -28.86 -14.00
CA ILE A 120 16.02 -29.07 -13.54
C ILE A 120 15.71 -30.40 -12.83
N PHE A 121 16.43 -31.47 -13.15
CA PHE A 121 16.22 -32.81 -12.60
C PHE A 121 17.00 -33.07 -11.30
N LYS A 122 17.75 -32.09 -10.80
CA LYS A 122 18.53 -32.19 -9.57
C LYS A 122 17.74 -31.66 -8.37
N THR A 123 17.99 -32.26 -7.21
CA THR A 123 17.50 -31.77 -5.92
C THR A 123 18.13 -30.42 -5.57
N PHE A 124 17.33 -29.50 -5.04
CA PHE A 124 17.77 -28.19 -4.58
C PHE A 124 17.12 -27.85 -3.24
N ASP A 125 17.72 -26.92 -2.52
CA ASP A 125 17.22 -26.40 -1.25
C ASP A 125 16.59 -25.02 -1.47
N PHE A 126 15.40 -24.83 -0.89
CA PHE A 126 14.67 -23.57 -0.83
C PHE A 126 14.64 -23.07 0.62
N TYR A 127 15.02 -21.80 0.81
CA TYR A 127 15.06 -21.15 2.11
C TYR A 127 14.15 -19.93 2.15
N ILE A 128 13.61 -19.63 3.32
CA ILE A 128 13.01 -18.33 3.65
C ILE A 128 13.81 -17.76 4.81
N ASP A 129 14.51 -16.66 4.55
CA ASP A 129 15.44 -16.06 5.52
C ASP A 129 14.78 -14.95 6.34
N GLY A 130 13.69 -14.37 5.86
CA GLY A 130 12.96 -13.34 6.60
C GLY A 130 11.99 -12.52 5.76
N VAL A 131 11.35 -11.59 6.44
CA VAL A 131 10.46 -10.57 5.86
C VAL A 131 11.02 -9.20 6.24
N ARG A 132 10.91 -8.23 5.33
CA ARG A 132 11.40 -6.86 5.55
C ARG A 132 10.24 -5.89 5.58
N PHE A 133 10.24 -5.01 6.59
CA PHE A 133 9.31 -3.89 6.81
C PHE A 133 7.83 -4.29 6.84
N LEU A 134 7.46 -4.99 7.90
CA LEU A 134 6.05 -5.22 8.22
C LEU A 134 5.30 -3.88 8.41
N PRO A 135 4.01 -3.82 8.03
CA PRO A 135 3.15 -2.66 8.30
C PRO A 135 3.02 -2.41 9.80
N GLU A 136 2.80 -1.16 10.23
CA GLU A 136 2.76 -0.81 11.66
C GLU A 136 1.65 -1.52 12.46
N ASN A 137 0.52 -1.78 11.81
CA ASN A 137 -0.62 -2.49 12.37
C ASN A 137 -0.37 -4.00 12.48
N ILE A 138 0.72 -4.53 11.90
CA ILE A 138 1.08 -5.94 11.95
C ILE A 138 2.20 -6.16 12.98
N LYS A 139 2.02 -7.12 13.89
CA LYS A 139 2.99 -7.41 14.97
C LYS A 139 3.69 -8.75 14.85
N LEU A 140 3.11 -9.67 14.09
CA LEU A 140 3.66 -10.99 13.81
C LEU A 140 3.33 -11.34 12.37
N CYS A 141 4.16 -12.14 11.74
CA CYS A 141 3.87 -12.66 10.41
C CYS A 141 4.25 -14.13 10.29
N LYS A 142 3.70 -14.81 9.29
CA LYS A 142 4.23 -16.08 8.77
C LYS A 142 4.22 -16.06 7.25
N VAL A 143 5.13 -16.83 6.65
CA VAL A 143 5.13 -17.08 5.21
C VAL A 143 4.68 -18.51 4.97
N THR A 144 3.68 -18.68 4.13
CA THR A 144 3.27 -19.99 3.63
C THR A 144 3.47 -20.06 2.14
N GLY A 145 3.45 -21.24 1.53
CA GLY A 145 3.62 -21.31 0.09
C GLY A 145 3.58 -22.72 -0.47
N ARG A 146 3.58 -22.78 -1.80
CA ARG A 146 3.54 -24.03 -2.57
C ARG A 146 4.27 -23.85 -3.90
N PHE A 147 4.79 -24.96 -4.41
CA PHE A 147 5.41 -25.04 -5.73
C PHE A 147 4.40 -25.57 -6.74
N PHE A 148 4.25 -24.87 -7.86
CA PHE A 148 3.35 -25.19 -8.96
C PHE A 148 4.19 -25.75 -10.11
N ASN A 149 4.19 -27.07 -10.26
CA ASN A 149 4.92 -27.79 -11.31
C ASN A 149 3.95 -28.11 -12.46
N MET A 150 3.66 -27.11 -13.28
CA MET A 150 2.56 -27.16 -14.25
C MET A 150 2.88 -27.96 -15.51
N ASN A 151 1.85 -28.32 -16.28
CA ASN A 151 1.94 -29.02 -17.58
C ASN A 151 2.40 -30.49 -17.60
N LEU A 152 2.40 -31.19 -16.45
CA LEU A 152 2.73 -32.62 -16.36
C LEU A 152 1.52 -33.54 -16.12
N GLY A 153 0.31 -32.99 -16.11
CA GLY A 153 -0.94 -33.71 -15.80
C GLY A 153 -1.35 -33.64 -14.33
N LYS A 154 -2.62 -33.96 -14.01
CA LYS A 154 -3.15 -33.89 -12.64
C LYS A 154 -2.38 -34.85 -11.71
N GLY A 155 -1.93 -34.37 -10.55
CA GLY A 155 -1.37 -35.20 -9.47
C GLY A 155 0.16 -35.17 -9.29
N GLN A 156 0.91 -34.35 -10.02
CA GLN A 156 2.37 -34.16 -9.83
C GLN A 156 2.73 -32.81 -9.18
N GLU A 157 1.98 -32.42 -8.14
CA GLU A 157 2.38 -31.28 -7.32
C GLU A 157 3.68 -31.61 -6.57
N LEU A 158 4.63 -30.68 -6.57
CA LEU A 158 5.78 -30.74 -5.67
C LEU A 158 5.26 -30.44 -4.25
N GLN A 159 4.76 -31.46 -3.56
CA GLN A 159 4.15 -31.33 -2.23
C GLN A 159 5.21 -31.12 -1.14
N ALA A 160 5.77 -29.93 -1.10
CA ALA A 160 6.48 -29.42 0.06
C ALA A 160 5.74 -28.17 0.55
N PRO A 161 4.72 -28.31 1.42
CA PRO A 161 4.02 -27.15 1.97
C PRO A 161 5.02 -26.29 2.74
N ILE A 162 5.11 -25.02 2.36
CA ILE A 162 5.96 -24.05 3.04
C ILE A 162 5.16 -23.48 4.21
N SER A 163 5.79 -23.44 5.38
CA SER A 163 5.28 -22.76 6.57
C SER A 163 6.46 -22.27 7.41
N ALA A 164 6.85 -21.01 7.21
CA ALA A 164 7.95 -20.35 7.91
C ALA A 164 7.42 -19.36 8.95
N TYR A 165 8.03 -19.40 10.13
CA TYR A 165 7.68 -18.58 11.29
C TYR A 165 8.88 -17.72 11.73
N PRO A 166 8.64 -16.57 12.38
CA PRO A 166 9.67 -15.65 12.76
C PRO A 166 10.41 -16.14 14.02
N GLN A 167 11.71 -15.89 14.08
CA GLN A 167 12.51 -16.14 15.28
C GLN A 167 12.15 -15.14 16.38
N VAL A 168 11.97 -15.62 17.60
CA VAL A 168 11.57 -14.81 18.77
C VAL A 168 12.55 -13.67 19.07
N SER A 169 13.84 -13.89 18.86
CA SER A 169 14.91 -12.92 19.12
C SER A 169 15.18 -11.97 17.94
N SER A 170 14.49 -12.13 16.81
CA SER A 170 14.68 -11.28 15.63
C SER A 170 13.90 -9.96 15.73
N PRO A 171 14.27 -8.93 14.95
CA PRO A 171 13.55 -7.66 14.94
C PRO A 171 12.08 -7.84 14.53
N GLY A 172 11.16 -7.16 15.22
CA GLY A 172 9.73 -7.29 14.99
C GLY A 172 9.26 -6.76 13.63
N MET A 173 9.84 -5.66 13.13
CA MET A 173 9.49 -5.09 11.82
C MET A 173 10.18 -5.77 10.64
N THR A 174 11.33 -6.41 10.88
CA THR A 174 12.13 -7.10 9.85
C THR A 174 12.47 -8.53 10.33
N PRO A 175 11.45 -9.36 10.62
CA PRO A 175 11.67 -10.63 11.29
C PRO A 175 12.49 -11.59 10.43
N LYS A 176 13.41 -12.28 11.10
CA LYS A 176 14.22 -13.35 10.49
C LYS A 176 13.50 -14.68 10.63
N MET A 177 13.72 -15.56 9.67
CA MET A 177 13.12 -16.89 9.60
C MET A 177 14.23 -17.92 9.38
N GLU A 178 14.06 -19.09 9.99
CA GLU A 178 14.92 -20.26 9.77
C GLU A 178 14.06 -21.36 9.16
N PHE A 179 13.83 -21.25 7.85
CA PHE A 179 13.08 -22.26 7.09
C PHE A 179 13.93 -22.80 5.95
N ARG A 180 13.96 -24.13 5.83
CA ARG A 180 14.59 -24.86 4.73
C ARG A 180 13.72 -26.04 4.32
N THR A 181 13.59 -26.24 3.01
CA THR A 181 13.04 -27.48 2.45
C THR A 181 13.83 -27.91 1.22
N SER A 182 14.08 -29.20 1.07
CA SER A 182 14.71 -29.72 -0.16
C SER A 182 13.64 -30.23 -1.11
N ILE A 183 13.70 -29.74 -2.34
CA ILE A 183 12.74 -30.00 -3.42
C ILE A 183 13.36 -30.96 -4.44
N ASN A 184 12.52 -31.79 -5.04
CA ASN A 184 12.90 -32.80 -6.02
C ASN A 184 13.83 -33.91 -5.48
N LYS A 185 13.54 -34.44 -4.29
CA LYS A 185 14.29 -35.57 -3.71
C LYS A 185 14.09 -36.85 -4.51
N ASP A 186 12.89 -37.05 -5.04
CA ASP A 186 12.51 -38.27 -5.75
C ASP A 186 12.86 -38.24 -7.25
N GLY A 187 13.49 -37.16 -7.72
CA GLY A 187 13.88 -37.01 -9.13
C GLY A 187 12.69 -36.96 -10.08
N VAL A 188 11.57 -36.38 -9.63
CA VAL A 188 10.37 -36.17 -10.45
C VAL A 188 10.71 -35.21 -11.60
N ILE A 189 9.98 -35.37 -12.71
CA ILE A 189 10.07 -34.44 -13.83
C ILE A 189 9.61 -33.06 -13.33
N ILE A 190 10.44 -32.05 -13.52
CA ILE A 190 10.14 -30.66 -13.20
C ILE A 190 10.05 -29.86 -14.49
N ASN A 191 8.94 -29.14 -14.66
CA ASN A 191 8.80 -28.15 -15.71
C ASN A 191 9.76 -26.97 -15.44
N PRO A 192 10.53 -26.50 -16.44
CA PRO A 192 11.31 -25.26 -16.34
C PRO A 192 10.53 -24.06 -15.79
N ASP A 193 9.22 -23.97 -16.07
CA ASP A 193 8.33 -22.89 -15.64
C ASP A 193 7.73 -23.11 -14.24
N VAL A 194 8.36 -23.98 -13.42
CA VAL A 194 7.91 -24.19 -12.04
C VAL A 194 8.01 -22.87 -11.24
N THR A 195 6.89 -22.51 -10.64
CA THR A 195 6.74 -21.25 -9.90
C THR A 195 6.41 -21.53 -8.45
N CYS A 196 7.04 -20.80 -7.53
CA CYS A 196 6.68 -20.83 -6.11
C CYS A 196 5.79 -19.63 -5.78
N LEU A 197 4.59 -19.90 -5.29
CA LEU A 197 3.71 -18.90 -4.71
C LEU A 197 3.94 -18.88 -3.20
N LEU A 198 4.35 -17.72 -2.71
CA LEU A 198 4.45 -17.41 -1.29
C LEU A 198 3.30 -16.50 -0.91
N ARG A 199 2.68 -16.77 0.24
CA ARG A 199 1.62 -15.96 0.81
C ARG A 199 1.97 -15.56 2.22
N LEU A 200 1.96 -14.26 2.46
CA LEU A 200 2.28 -13.66 3.74
C LEU A 200 0.99 -13.42 4.53
N TYR A 201 1.03 -13.81 5.79
CA TYR A 201 -0.04 -13.55 6.74
C TYR A 201 0.49 -12.83 7.95
N GLY A 202 -0.30 -11.92 8.50
CA GLY A 202 0.07 -11.10 9.64
C GLY A 202 -1.01 -11.10 10.72
N TYR A 203 -0.60 -10.93 11.97
CA TYR A 203 -1.53 -10.62 13.05
C TYR A 203 -1.75 -9.11 13.14
N GLU A 204 -2.97 -8.66 12.83
CA GLU A 204 -3.35 -7.26 12.79
C GLU A 204 -3.93 -6.80 14.13
N ILE A 205 -3.35 -5.74 14.71
CA ILE A 205 -3.74 -5.25 16.04
C ILE A 205 -5.07 -4.48 16.05
N THR A 206 -5.44 -3.85 14.94
CA THR A 206 -6.68 -3.05 14.83
C THR A 206 -7.90 -3.96 14.85
N THR A 207 -7.85 -5.08 14.12
CA THR A 207 -8.95 -6.05 14.03
C THR A 207 -8.80 -7.24 15.00
N ASN A 208 -7.61 -7.43 15.59
CA ASN A 208 -7.24 -8.59 16.41
C ASN A 208 -7.42 -9.93 15.68
N ARG A 209 -7.12 -9.96 14.39
CA ARG A 209 -7.29 -11.14 13.52
C ARG A 209 -6.04 -11.41 12.70
N VAL A 210 -5.96 -12.63 12.17
CA VAL A 210 -4.97 -12.95 11.15
C VAL A 210 -5.48 -12.47 9.79
N VAL A 211 -4.69 -11.66 9.10
CA VAL A 211 -4.99 -11.14 7.76
C VAL A 211 -3.97 -11.63 6.74
N ALA A 212 -4.40 -11.78 5.49
CA ALA A 212 -3.49 -11.99 4.37
C ALA A 212 -2.88 -10.64 3.94
N MET A 213 -1.57 -10.49 4.09
CA MET A 213 -0.88 -9.26 3.71
C MET A 213 -0.68 -9.16 2.20
N GLY A 214 -0.45 -10.30 1.55
CA GLY A 214 -0.25 -10.36 0.11
C GLY A 214 0.46 -11.63 -0.34
N SER A 215 0.84 -11.65 -1.61
CA SER A 215 1.49 -12.77 -2.28
C SER A 215 2.79 -12.33 -2.96
N ALA A 216 3.71 -13.28 -3.14
CA ALA A 216 4.95 -13.10 -3.88
C ALA A 216 5.18 -14.34 -4.76
N LEU A 217 5.69 -14.13 -5.97
CA LEU A 217 6.01 -15.20 -6.92
C LEU A 217 7.50 -15.23 -7.22
N ILE A 218 8.02 -16.44 -7.44
CA ILE A 218 9.38 -16.64 -7.94
C ILE A 218 9.43 -17.87 -8.85
N GLY A 219 9.87 -17.67 -10.09
CA GLY A 219 10.24 -18.76 -10.97
C GLY A 219 11.57 -19.39 -10.53
N ILE A 220 11.64 -20.70 -10.46
CA ILE A 220 12.76 -21.42 -9.84
C ILE A 220 13.97 -21.54 -10.77
N PHE A 221 13.73 -21.65 -12.07
CA PHE A 221 14.77 -21.83 -13.09
C PHE A 221 14.86 -20.62 -14.02
N ASN A 222 16.06 -20.35 -14.52
CA ASN A 222 16.27 -19.36 -15.58
C ASN A 222 15.95 -20.00 -16.94
N THR A 223 14.77 -19.68 -17.48
CA THR A 223 14.25 -20.20 -18.75
C THR A 223 14.78 -19.46 -19.98
N ASN A 224 15.47 -18.33 -19.80
CA ASN A 224 16.09 -17.57 -20.88
C ASN A 224 17.36 -18.25 -21.43
N LEU A 225 17.83 -19.32 -20.79
CA LEU A 225 19.00 -20.08 -21.20
C LEU A 225 18.60 -21.27 -22.10
N PRO A 226 19.46 -21.69 -23.05
CA PRO A 226 19.20 -22.89 -23.87
C PRO A 226 18.97 -24.16 -23.06
N LYS A 227 19.51 -24.21 -21.83
CA LYS A 227 19.24 -25.23 -20.83
C LYS A 227 18.81 -24.53 -19.54
N PRO A 228 17.57 -24.75 -19.05
CA PRO A 228 17.12 -24.15 -17.82
C PRO A 228 18.00 -24.58 -16.63
N LEU A 229 18.48 -23.59 -15.88
CA LEU A 229 19.34 -23.77 -14.71
C LEU A 229 18.73 -23.08 -13.49
N LEU A 230 18.98 -23.64 -12.31
CA LEU A 230 18.46 -23.10 -11.04
C LEU A 230 18.88 -21.63 -10.87
N LYS A 231 17.95 -20.75 -10.45
CA LYS A 231 18.24 -19.35 -10.11
C LYS A 231 18.99 -19.26 -8.76
N VAL A 232 20.23 -19.77 -8.71
CA VAL A 232 21.03 -19.86 -7.48
C VAL A 232 21.30 -18.49 -6.87
N GLY A 233 21.18 -18.40 -5.54
CA GLY A 233 21.47 -17.20 -4.76
C GLY A 233 20.28 -16.73 -3.94
N GLY A 234 20.42 -15.54 -3.36
CA GLY A 234 19.36 -14.87 -2.62
C GLY A 234 18.52 -13.97 -3.52
N HIS A 235 17.24 -13.88 -3.23
CA HIS A 235 16.28 -13.04 -3.94
C HIS A 235 15.46 -12.24 -2.93
N GLN A 236 15.31 -10.95 -3.17
CA GLN A 236 14.38 -10.09 -2.44
C GLN A 236 13.18 -9.82 -3.34
N ILE A 237 12.03 -10.33 -2.93
CA ILE A 237 10.81 -10.34 -3.74
C ILE A 237 9.79 -9.38 -3.12
N ARG A 238 9.20 -8.51 -3.94
CA ARG A 238 8.11 -7.62 -3.52
C ARG A 238 6.84 -8.43 -3.23
N VAL A 239 6.07 -7.95 -2.28
CA VAL A 239 4.77 -8.53 -1.95
C VAL A 239 3.68 -7.70 -2.63
N HIS A 240 2.77 -8.36 -3.33
CA HIS A 240 1.66 -7.76 -4.03
C HIS A 240 0.34 -8.08 -3.34
N GLU A 241 -0.63 -7.19 -3.46
CA GLU A 241 -1.97 -7.37 -2.93
C GLU A 241 -2.68 -8.56 -3.59
N GLY A 242 -3.45 -9.31 -2.81
CA GLY A 242 -4.32 -10.36 -3.32
C GLY A 242 -3.61 -11.65 -3.74
N LEU A 243 -4.24 -12.38 -4.66
CA LEU A 243 -3.75 -13.62 -5.26
C LEU A 243 -3.49 -13.37 -6.74
N PRO A 244 -2.57 -14.14 -7.37
CA PRO A 244 -2.43 -14.11 -8.82
C PRO A 244 -3.73 -14.59 -9.48
N ASN A 245 -4.05 -14.02 -10.65
CA ASN A 245 -5.22 -14.41 -11.44
C ASN A 245 -4.82 -14.76 -12.89
N PRO A 246 -4.00 -15.80 -13.08
CA PRO A 246 -3.58 -16.27 -14.40
C PRO A 246 -4.75 -16.60 -15.32
N ASP A 247 -4.57 -16.29 -16.60
CA ASP A 247 -5.46 -16.74 -17.65
C ASP A 247 -5.51 -18.28 -17.67
N GLY A 248 -6.71 -18.82 -17.48
CA GLY A 248 -6.93 -20.27 -17.45
C GLY A 248 -6.72 -20.93 -16.08
N GLY A 249 -6.68 -20.16 -14.98
CA GLY A 249 -6.69 -20.70 -13.62
C GLY A 249 -5.30 -20.85 -13.02
N ILE A 250 -5.22 -21.20 -11.73
CA ILE A 250 -3.95 -21.29 -10.97
C ILE A 250 -2.99 -22.35 -11.55
N GLU A 251 -3.51 -23.26 -12.36
CA GLU A 251 -2.74 -24.17 -13.19
C GLU A 251 -1.89 -23.48 -14.27
N ASN A 252 -2.26 -22.25 -14.62
CA ASN A 252 -1.58 -21.27 -15.48
C ASN A 252 -0.31 -20.63 -14.90
N LEU A 253 -0.04 -20.79 -13.61
CA LEU A 253 0.74 -19.82 -12.85
C LEU A 253 2.21 -19.65 -13.33
N MET A 254 2.52 -18.44 -13.79
CA MET A 254 3.83 -17.92 -14.16
C MET A 254 4.38 -16.99 -13.08
N ASP A 255 5.66 -16.62 -13.17
CA ASP A 255 6.32 -15.78 -12.16
C ASP A 255 6.03 -14.28 -12.26
N ASP A 256 5.35 -13.84 -13.32
CA ASP A 256 4.91 -12.48 -13.61
C ASP A 256 3.40 -12.25 -13.42
N ASP A 257 2.62 -13.26 -13.01
CA ASP A 257 1.16 -13.17 -12.81
C ASP A 257 0.70 -12.26 -11.66
N LEU A 258 1.64 -11.62 -10.95
CA LEU A 258 1.38 -10.59 -9.94
C LEU A 258 1.78 -9.18 -10.40
N ASP A 259 2.38 -9.00 -11.58
CA ASP A 259 2.95 -7.71 -12.00
C ASP A 259 1.87 -6.62 -12.13
N GLU A 260 0.64 -7.00 -12.47
CA GLU A 260 -0.52 -6.09 -12.54
C GLU A 260 -1.19 -5.85 -11.18
N ASN A 261 -0.84 -6.62 -10.15
CA ASN A 261 -1.39 -6.43 -8.81
C ASN A 261 -0.66 -5.28 -8.10
N PRO A 262 -1.37 -4.44 -7.31
CA PRO A 262 -0.74 -3.40 -6.52
C PRO A 262 0.35 -3.95 -5.60
N VAL A 263 1.49 -3.27 -5.55
CA VAL A 263 2.57 -3.60 -4.62
C VAL A 263 2.21 -3.12 -3.22
N ILE A 264 2.49 -3.94 -2.21
CA ILE A 264 2.43 -3.55 -0.79
C ILE A 264 3.69 -2.73 -0.46
N PRO A 265 3.60 -1.43 -0.15
CA PRO A 265 4.77 -0.56 -0.07
C PRO A 265 5.81 -1.01 0.96
N GLY A 266 7.06 -1.18 0.56
CA GLY A 266 8.19 -1.53 1.41
C GLY A 266 8.24 -2.99 1.87
N LEU A 267 7.16 -3.75 1.70
CA LEU A 267 7.07 -5.14 2.17
C LEU A 267 7.73 -6.10 1.19
N THR A 268 8.78 -6.78 1.62
CA THR A 268 9.48 -7.78 0.80
C THR A 268 9.78 -9.06 1.57
N VAL A 269 9.89 -10.19 0.87
CA VAL A 269 10.33 -11.48 1.42
C VAL A 269 11.72 -11.83 0.90
N LEU A 270 12.57 -12.37 1.77
CA LEU A 270 13.92 -12.81 1.45
C LEU A 270 13.93 -14.34 1.31
N VAL A 271 14.35 -14.83 0.16
CA VAL A 271 14.44 -16.28 -0.13
C VAL A 271 15.80 -16.63 -0.70
N ARG A 272 16.24 -17.89 -0.54
CA ARG A 272 17.42 -18.42 -1.21
C ARG A 272 17.11 -19.73 -1.94
N LEU A 273 17.73 -19.87 -3.10
CA LEU A 273 17.77 -21.09 -3.89
C LEU A 273 19.21 -21.57 -3.94
N LEU A 274 19.49 -22.78 -3.43
CA LEU A 274 20.82 -23.36 -3.43
C LEU A 274 20.79 -24.80 -3.96
N PRO A 275 21.84 -25.29 -4.63
CA PRO A 275 22.01 -26.71 -4.85
C PRO A 275 21.96 -27.48 -3.52
N SER A 276 21.37 -28.68 -3.51
CA SER A 276 21.26 -29.48 -2.28
C SER A 276 22.64 -29.90 -1.76
N GLY A 277 23.04 -29.36 -0.60
CA GLY A 277 24.37 -29.57 0.01
C GLY A 277 24.38 -30.48 1.25
N GLY A 278 23.22 -31.00 1.66
CA GLY A 278 23.08 -31.82 2.88
C GLY A 278 23.13 -31.03 4.19
N LYS A 279 24.01 -30.03 4.30
CA LYS A 279 24.07 -29.09 5.43
C LYS A 279 23.21 -27.86 5.19
N GLU A 280 22.66 -27.33 6.27
CA GLU A 280 21.93 -26.06 6.26
C GLU A 280 22.92 -24.90 6.22
N GLU A 281 22.69 -23.97 5.29
CA GLU A 281 23.53 -22.78 5.12
C GLU A 281 22.91 -21.58 5.85
N PRO A 282 23.64 -20.91 6.76
CA PRO A 282 23.10 -19.78 7.51
C PRO A 282 22.70 -18.62 6.58
N ALA A 283 21.69 -17.86 6.98
CA ALA A 283 21.22 -16.70 6.22
C ALA A 283 22.35 -15.66 6.05
N PRO A 284 22.64 -15.19 4.83
CA PRO A 284 23.61 -14.14 4.59
C PRO A 284 23.19 -12.83 5.26
N ASN A 285 24.18 -12.06 5.72
CA ASN A 285 23.92 -10.70 6.18
C ASN A 285 23.32 -9.86 5.04
N TYR A 286 22.19 -9.18 5.28
CA TYR A 286 21.52 -8.34 4.29
C TYR A 286 22.46 -7.27 3.72
N GLU A 287 23.27 -6.65 4.58
CA GLU A 287 24.26 -5.62 4.24
C GLU A 287 25.39 -6.11 3.32
N SER A 288 25.50 -7.41 3.10
CA SER A 288 26.50 -7.95 2.16
C SER A 288 26.15 -7.69 0.70
N GLY A 289 24.91 -7.30 0.40
CA GLY A 289 24.38 -7.18 -0.96
C GLY A 289 24.16 -8.52 -1.64
N TYR A 290 23.95 -9.60 -0.87
CA TYR A 290 23.78 -10.97 -1.35
C TYR A 290 22.47 -11.23 -2.08
N TYR A 291 21.38 -10.59 -1.63
CA TYR A 291 20.06 -10.79 -2.22
C TYR A 291 19.92 -9.96 -3.49
N ASN A 292 19.44 -10.58 -4.56
CA ASN A 292 19.05 -9.88 -5.77
C ASN A 292 17.86 -8.98 -5.45
N SER A 293 18.16 -7.71 -5.22
CA SER A 293 17.23 -6.66 -4.79
C SER A 293 16.87 -5.67 -5.89
N GLU A 294 17.42 -5.84 -7.11
CA GLU A 294 17.14 -4.96 -8.26
C GLU A 294 15.63 -4.86 -8.57
N PRO A 295 14.84 -5.96 -8.55
CA PRO A 295 13.38 -5.87 -8.77
C PRO A 295 12.62 -5.19 -7.61
N SER A 296 13.27 -5.05 -6.46
CA SER A 296 12.70 -4.46 -5.23
C SER A 296 13.30 -3.08 -4.92
N ASP A 297 13.81 -2.37 -5.93
CA ASP A 297 14.31 -0.99 -5.79
C ASP A 297 13.19 -0.08 -5.26
N PRO A 298 13.43 0.69 -4.19
CA PRO A 298 12.40 1.51 -3.58
C PRO A 298 11.93 2.65 -4.48
N THR A 299 10.65 2.97 -4.39
CA THR A 299 10.12 4.24 -4.89
C THR A 299 10.44 5.39 -3.93
N GLY A 300 10.20 6.63 -4.37
CA GLY A 300 10.36 7.78 -3.49
C GLY A 300 9.44 7.77 -2.26
N SER A 301 8.25 7.15 -2.36
CA SER A 301 7.38 6.98 -1.19
C SER A 301 7.90 5.90 -0.24
N GLU A 302 8.50 4.83 -0.77
CA GLU A 302 9.11 3.79 0.06
C GLU A 302 10.35 4.29 0.78
N ASP A 303 11.17 5.16 0.17
CA ASP A 303 12.27 5.84 0.86
C ASP A 303 11.75 6.65 2.07
N ASN A 304 10.69 7.44 1.88
CA ASN A 304 10.04 8.18 2.97
C ASN A 304 9.51 7.25 4.07
N LEU A 305 8.95 6.11 3.67
CA LEU A 305 8.40 5.10 4.57
C LEU A 305 9.50 4.41 5.38
N TYR A 306 10.60 4.05 4.75
CA TYR A 306 11.76 3.43 5.39
C TYR A 306 12.41 4.37 6.40
N ASP A 307 12.65 5.62 6.01
CA ASP A 307 13.17 6.66 6.93
C ASP A 307 12.26 6.82 8.15
N TYR A 308 10.94 6.76 7.93
CA TYR A 308 9.97 6.81 9.00
C TYR A 308 10.05 5.57 9.90
N TYR A 309 9.96 4.36 9.34
CA TYR A 309 10.02 3.12 10.09
C TYR A 309 11.29 2.99 10.92
N MET A 310 12.45 3.29 10.34
CA MET A 310 13.73 3.25 11.05
C MET A 310 13.84 4.29 12.18
N SER A 311 13.04 5.37 12.11
CA SER A 311 12.96 6.38 13.18
C SER A 311 12.04 5.95 14.33
N LEU A 312 11.17 4.96 14.13
CA LEU A 312 10.23 4.51 15.14
C LEU A 312 10.92 3.71 16.26
N PRO A 313 10.51 3.87 17.53
CA PRO A 313 10.94 2.99 18.61
C PRO A 313 10.61 1.50 18.33
N ALA A 314 9.49 1.26 17.64
CA ALA A 314 9.04 -0.08 17.25
C ALA A 314 10.07 -0.85 16.41
N TYR A 315 10.90 -0.15 15.61
CA TYR A 315 11.95 -0.76 14.81
C TYR A 315 12.98 -1.52 15.67
N LYS A 316 13.20 -1.07 16.89
CA LYS A 316 14.14 -1.67 17.85
C LYS A 316 13.51 -2.76 18.71
N THR A 317 12.22 -3.04 18.50
CA THR A 317 11.47 -4.05 19.25
C THR A 317 11.71 -5.41 18.58
N ASP A 318 11.89 -6.45 19.38
CA ASP A 318 12.01 -7.82 18.89
C ASP A 318 10.63 -8.50 18.80
N VAL A 319 10.59 -9.65 18.13
CA VAL A 319 9.37 -10.46 17.98
C VAL A 319 8.82 -10.87 19.36
N LYS A 320 9.70 -11.14 20.35
CA LYS A 320 9.31 -11.46 21.72
C LYS A 320 8.45 -10.36 22.36
N ALA A 321 8.92 -9.12 22.31
CA ALA A 321 8.19 -7.98 22.83
C ALA A 321 6.88 -7.75 22.08
N CYS A 322 6.85 -7.94 20.75
CA CYS A 322 5.61 -7.92 19.98
C CYS A 322 4.60 -8.99 20.45
N CYS A 323 5.06 -10.21 20.75
CA CYS A 323 4.20 -11.25 21.33
C CYS A 323 3.65 -10.84 22.70
N HIS A 324 4.48 -10.25 23.55
CA HIS A 324 4.06 -9.77 24.88
C HIS A 324 3.03 -8.66 24.79
N GLU A 325 3.12 -7.76 23.81
CA GLU A 325 2.10 -6.75 23.54
C GLU A 325 0.74 -7.39 23.19
N ILE A 326 0.75 -8.40 22.31
CA ILE A 326 -0.47 -9.13 21.94
C ILE A 326 -1.05 -9.88 23.14
N GLN A 327 -0.23 -10.61 23.90
CA GLN A 327 -0.67 -11.34 25.10
C GLN A 327 -1.29 -10.40 26.13
N LYS A 328 -0.67 -9.23 26.38
CA LYS A 328 -1.21 -8.20 27.29
C LYS A 328 -2.54 -7.65 26.78
N ALA A 329 -2.65 -7.35 25.48
CA ALA A 329 -3.90 -6.87 24.88
C ALA A 329 -5.04 -7.89 25.00
N ARG A 330 -4.72 -9.19 24.86
CA ARG A 330 -5.66 -10.31 25.02
C ARG A 330 -5.89 -10.74 26.48
N LYS A 331 -5.19 -10.14 27.44
CA LYS A 331 -5.18 -10.54 28.86
C LYS A 331 -4.76 -12.00 29.07
N GLU A 332 -3.89 -12.50 28.21
CA GLU A 332 -3.25 -13.82 28.34
C GLU A 332 -2.06 -13.75 29.31
N LYS A 333 -1.65 -14.91 29.84
CA LYS A 333 -0.45 -15.01 30.65
C LYS A 333 0.79 -14.80 29.75
N VAL A 334 1.67 -13.90 30.16
CA VAL A 334 2.93 -13.65 29.44
C VAL A 334 3.82 -14.91 29.50
N ILE A 335 4.29 -15.32 28.33
CA ILE A 335 5.20 -16.47 28.16
C ILE A 335 6.62 -15.93 28.04
N GLU A 336 7.51 -16.37 28.94
CA GLU A 336 8.92 -15.94 28.97
C GLU A 336 9.87 -16.93 28.28
N ASP A 337 9.48 -18.20 28.20
CA ASP A 337 10.26 -19.26 27.55
C ASP A 337 10.12 -19.19 26.03
N ASP A 338 11.24 -19.11 25.32
CA ASP A 338 11.25 -18.87 23.86
C ASP A 338 10.62 -20.06 23.10
N ALA A 339 10.87 -21.30 23.50
CA ALA A 339 10.31 -22.48 22.84
C ALA A 339 8.79 -22.59 23.01
N GLN A 340 8.26 -22.22 24.20
CA GLN A 340 6.82 -22.08 24.40
C GLN A 340 6.24 -20.92 23.60
N LEU A 341 6.99 -19.82 23.47
CA LEU A 341 6.56 -18.65 22.72
C LEU A 341 6.50 -18.91 21.21
N GLU A 342 7.45 -19.67 20.66
CA GLU A 342 7.42 -20.15 19.26
C GLU A 342 6.14 -20.94 18.98
N LYS A 343 5.80 -21.90 19.85
CA LYS A 343 4.53 -22.65 19.74
C LYS A 343 3.31 -21.74 19.87
N TRP A 344 3.38 -20.69 20.69
CA TRP A 344 2.31 -19.73 20.82
C TRP A 344 2.17 -18.87 19.55
N ILE A 345 3.27 -18.50 18.88
CA ILE A 345 3.26 -17.78 17.59
C ILE A 345 2.59 -18.65 16.52
N GLU A 346 3.00 -19.92 16.38
CA GLU A 346 2.40 -20.86 15.43
C GLU A 346 0.89 -20.97 15.65
N ASN A 347 0.48 -21.14 16.90
CA ASN A 347 -0.91 -21.25 17.30
C ASN A 347 -1.71 -19.97 17.06
N THR A 348 -1.09 -18.80 17.20
CA THR A 348 -1.73 -17.49 17.03
C THR A 348 -1.92 -17.16 15.55
N LEU A 349 -0.98 -17.59 14.70
CA LEU A 349 -1.03 -17.36 13.26
C LEU A 349 -1.74 -18.49 12.50
N ASP A 350 -2.29 -19.50 13.17
CA ASP A 350 -3.04 -20.59 12.53
C ASP A 350 -4.44 -20.14 12.11
N GLN A 351 -4.62 -20.00 10.80
CA GLN A 351 -5.86 -19.52 10.16
C GLN A 351 -6.99 -20.56 10.25
N LYS A 352 -6.66 -21.85 10.41
CA LYS A 352 -7.68 -22.90 10.50
C LYS A 352 -8.58 -22.73 11.72
N LYS A 353 -8.11 -22.02 12.76
CA LYS A 353 -8.87 -21.74 13.98
C LYS A 353 -9.99 -20.72 13.79
N GLU A 354 -9.88 -19.83 12.80
CA GLU A 354 -10.87 -18.76 12.60
C GLU A 354 -12.09 -19.24 11.79
N GLY A 355 -12.05 -20.45 11.20
CA GLY A 355 -13.16 -21.07 10.45
C GLY A 355 -13.51 -20.37 9.13
N ALA A 356 -13.17 -19.09 8.99
CA ALA A 356 -13.33 -18.28 7.79
C ALA A 356 -11.96 -18.02 7.12
N LYS A 357 -11.98 -17.78 5.80
CA LYS A 357 -10.80 -17.38 5.03
C LYS A 357 -10.31 -16.02 5.56
N PRO A 358 -9.00 -15.84 5.84
CA PRO A 358 -8.46 -14.56 6.26
C PRO A 358 -8.79 -13.47 5.25
N SER A 359 -9.25 -12.31 5.75
CA SER A 359 -9.42 -11.11 4.94
C SER A 359 -8.05 -10.59 4.49
N ASN A 360 -8.03 -9.85 3.38
CA ASN A 360 -6.82 -9.13 2.99
C ASN A 360 -6.53 -8.00 3.99
N ILE A 361 -5.28 -7.57 4.08
CA ILE A 361 -4.87 -6.41 4.86
C ILE A 361 -5.57 -5.15 4.31
N ASP A 362 -6.03 -4.29 5.21
CA ASP A 362 -6.53 -2.98 4.83
C ASP A 362 -5.38 -1.99 4.74
N LEU A 363 -5.04 -1.61 3.50
CA LEU A 363 -3.95 -0.66 3.23
C LEU A 363 -4.26 0.77 3.70
N VAL A 364 -5.52 1.09 4.04
CA VAL A 364 -5.83 2.35 4.72
C VAL A 364 -5.18 2.41 6.10
N HIS A 365 -5.10 1.27 6.79
CA HIS A 365 -4.52 1.14 8.12
C HIS A 365 -3.02 0.78 8.12
N PHE A 366 -2.39 0.89 6.94
CA PHE A 366 -1.00 0.47 6.72
C PHE A 366 0.01 1.22 7.58
N VAL A 367 -0.20 2.52 7.81
CA VAL A 367 0.74 3.38 8.53
C VAL A 367 0.04 4.40 9.41
N THR A 368 0.56 4.63 10.62
CA THR A 368 0.04 5.63 11.55
C THR A 368 0.38 7.03 11.06
N TYR A 369 -0.57 7.97 11.14
CA TYR A 369 -0.36 9.36 10.76
C TYR A 369 0.79 10.00 11.53
N ASP A 370 1.70 10.63 10.80
CA ASP A 370 2.76 11.46 11.35
C ASP A 370 2.70 12.88 10.80
N LYS A 371 2.69 13.86 11.71
CA LYS A 371 2.59 15.28 11.38
C LYS A 371 3.75 15.79 10.50
N LYS A 372 4.93 15.16 10.56
CA LYS A 372 6.09 15.47 9.70
C LYS A 372 5.70 15.37 8.24
N PHE A 373 4.98 14.32 7.87
CA PHE A 373 4.55 14.05 6.51
C PHE A 373 3.21 14.69 6.18
N GLY A 374 2.26 14.72 7.13
CA GLY A 374 0.99 15.41 6.95
C GLY A 374 -0.02 14.62 6.11
N VAL A 375 -1.08 15.31 5.69
CA VAL A 375 -2.20 14.84 4.89
C VAL A 375 -2.11 15.51 3.53
N ALA A 376 -1.98 14.73 2.47
CA ALA A 376 -2.03 15.24 1.12
C ALA A 376 -3.50 15.40 0.69
N VAL A 377 -3.82 16.54 0.08
CA VAL A 377 -5.16 16.83 -0.43
C VAL A 377 -5.04 17.38 -1.85
N LEU A 378 -5.85 16.83 -2.76
CA LEU A 378 -5.99 17.31 -4.13
C LEU A 378 -7.46 17.61 -4.41
N VAL A 379 -7.75 18.78 -4.96
CA VAL A 379 -9.09 19.14 -5.45
C VAL A 379 -9.02 19.24 -6.96
N GLU A 380 -9.80 18.42 -7.65
CA GLU A 380 -9.62 18.20 -9.08
C GLU A 380 -10.61 19.02 -9.91
N GLN A 381 -11.91 18.86 -9.64
CA GLN A 381 -12.94 19.48 -10.48
C GLN A 381 -14.27 19.61 -9.75
N ALA A 382 -14.98 20.71 -9.98
CA ALA A 382 -16.40 20.82 -9.65
C ALA A 382 -17.25 20.60 -10.89
N PHE A 383 -18.49 20.17 -10.70
CA PHE A 383 -19.43 19.87 -11.78
C PHE A 383 -20.77 20.54 -11.52
N SER A 384 -21.47 20.86 -12.61
CA SER A 384 -22.88 21.24 -12.58
C SER A 384 -23.22 22.37 -11.62
N LEU A 385 -22.33 23.34 -11.46
CA LEU A 385 -22.63 24.55 -10.71
C LEU A 385 -23.89 25.21 -11.30
N ALA A 386 -24.65 25.92 -10.48
CA ALA A 386 -25.92 26.49 -10.92
C ALA A 386 -25.74 27.56 -12.02
N MET A 387 -26.75 27.74 -12.88
CA MET A 387 -26.70 28.72 -13.99
C MET A 387 -26.39 30.15 -13.54
N TYR A 388 -26.88 30.57 -12.37
CA TYR A 388 -26.57 31.89 -11.82
C TYR A 388 -25.11 32.05 -11.35
N HIS A 389 -24.29 31.00 -11.47
CA HIS A 389 -22.85 31.05 -11.29
C HIS A 389 -22.07 31.17 -12.62
N ASP A 390 -22.75 31.33 -13.76
CA ASP A 390 -22.08 31.63 -15.03
C ASP A 390 -21.24 32.91 -14.94
N HIS A 391 -20.15 32.93 -15.72
CA HIS A 391 -19.15 34.00 -15.72
C HIS A 391 -18.48 34.25 -14.36
N ARG A 392 -18.34 33.22 -13.52
CA ARG A 392 -17.59 33.32 -12.26
C ARG A 392 -16.26 32.58 -12.33
N PHE A 393 -15.19 33.30 -11.99
CA PHE A 393 -13.90 32.69 -11.71
C PHE A 393 -13.94 32.03 -10.33
N THR A 394 -13.88 30.70 -10.29
CA THR A 394 -14.22 29.89 -9.11
C THR A 394 -12.99 29.18 -8.55
N ARG A 395 -12.80 29.24 -7.24
CA ARG A 395 -11.71 28.59 -6.51
C ARG A 395 -12.23 27.82 -5.30
N ALA A 396 -11.52 26.77 -4.91
CA ALA A 396 -11.83 25.96 -3.74
C ALA A 396 -10.94 26.36 -2.57
N PHE A 397 -11.57 26.75 -1.46
CA PHE A 397 -10.91 26.98 -0.17
C PHE A 397 -11.03 25.72 0.69
N VAL A 398 -9.88 25.15 1.04
CA VAL A 398 -9.76 23.85 1.69
C VAL A 398 -9.17 24.04 3.09
N GLN A 399 -9.75 23.39 4.09
CA GLN A 399 -9.27 23.48 5.47
C GLN A 399 -9.51 22.16 6.23
N ILE A 400 -8.53 21.71 7.00
CA ILE A 400 -8.71 20.65 7.99
C ILE A 400 -8.99 21.28 9.35
N LEU A 401 -10.12 20.93 9.95
CA LEU A 401 -10.59 21.41 11.24
C LEU A 401 -10.54 20.29 12.26
N THR A 402 -9.84 20.50 13.38
CA THR A 402 -9.89 19.63 14.55
C THR A 402 -11.21 19.82 15.32
N SER A 403 -11.56 18.87 16.18
CA SER A 403 -12.73 18.95 17.07
C SER A 403 -12.71 20.20 17.96
N SER A 404 -11.52 20.67 18.33
CA SER A 404 -11.35 21.90 19.11
C SER A 404 -11.64 23.17 18.28
N GLU A 405 -11.31 23.15 16.98
CA GLU A 405 -11.56 24.26 16.06
C GLU A 405 -13.02 24.29 15.59
N ILE A 406 -13.69 23.13 15.48
CA ILE A 406 -15.13 23.06 15.15
C ILE A 406 -15.96 23.82 16.18
N LYS A 407 -15.73 23.59 17.49
CA LYS A 407 -16.48 24.19 18.61
C LYS A 407 -16.31 25.72 18.77
N GLY A 408 -15.51 26.32 17.92
CA GLY A 408 -15.22 27.74 17.95
C GLY A 408 -14.70 28.19 16.61
N PHE A 409 -15.41 27.84 15.52
CA PHE A 409 -15.13 27.99 14.07
C PHE A 409 -14.50 29.32 13.60
N LEU A 410 -14.29 30.27 14.51
CA LEU A 410 -13.56 31.53 14.38
C LEU A 410 -12.12 31.48 14.96
N GLY A 411 -11.64 30.32 15.43
CA GLY A 411 -10.33 30.13 16.05
C GLY A 411 -9.16 30.13 15.06
N LYS A 412 -7.99 30.57 15.53
CA LYS A 412 -6.71 30.67 14.79
C LYS A 412 -6.23 29.29 14.29
N SER A 413 -6.76 28.86 13.16
CA SER A 413 -6.25 27.69 12.45
C SER A 413 -4.89 28.03 11.84
N SER A 414 -3.91 27.14 12.00
CA SER A 414 -2.56 27.39 11.48
C SER A 414 -2.54 27.36 9.95
N GLU A 415 -1.68 28.15 9.31
CA GLU A 415 -1.61 28.20 7.84
C GLU A 415 -1.37 26.84 7.20
N LYS A 416 -0.60 25.97 7.89
CA LYS A 416 -0.31 24.61 7.43
C LYS A 416 -1.51 23.66 7.48
N THR A 417 -2.73 24.14 7.72
CA THR A 417 -3.96 23.32 7.76
C THR A 417 -5.01 23.74 6.75
N ARG A 418 -4.67 24.67 5.84
CA ARG A 418 -5.59 25.18 4.82
C ARG A 418 -4.84 25.67 3.59
N PHE A 419 -5.53 25.71 2.46
CA PHE A 419 -5.04 26.32 1.23
C PHE A 419 -6.20 26.74 0.35
N ILE A 420 -5.90 27.46 -0.74
CA ILE A 420 -6.84 27.75 -1.80
C ILE A 420 -6.23 27.32 -3.14
N THR A 421 -7.03 26.69 -4.01
CA THR A 421 -6.58 26.24 -5.34
C THR A 421 -6.03 27.40 -6.16
N GLU A 422 -4.86 27.31 -6.78
CA GLU A 422 -4.15 28.40 -7.44
C GLU A 422 -4.32 28.38 -8.97
N GLN A 423 -4.51 27.21 -9.58
CA GLN A 423 -4.48 27.08 -11.04
C GLN A 423 -5.78 26.49 -11.57
N ILE A 424 -6.50 27.27 -12.38
CA ILE A 424 -7.70 26.80 -13.08
C ILE A 424 -7.35 26.42 -14.52
N ASP A 425 -7.93 25.35 -15.05
CA ASP A 425 -7.88 25.04 -16.47
C ASP A 425 -8.85 25.96 -17.21
N ILE A 426 -8.33 26.92 -17.97
CA ILE A 426 -9.17 27.89 -18.69
C ILE A 426 -9.98 27.28 -19.85
N ASN A 427 -9.63 26.05 -20.26
CA ASN A 427 -10.42 25.31 -21.23
C ASN A 427 -11.59 24.57 -20.58
N SER A 428 -11.61 24.48 -19.25
CA SER A 428 -12.72 23.88 -18.53
C SER A 428 -13.98 24.76 -18.58
N PRO A 429 -15.18 24.16 -18.54
CA PRO A 429 -16.42 24.91 -18.43
C PRO A 429 -16.50 25.77 -17.16
N MET A 430 -17.04 26.98 -17.25
CA MET A 430 -17.19 27.88 -16.09
C MET A 430 -18.03 27.27 -14.96
N ARG A 431 -19.02 26.45 -15.33
CA ARG A 431 -19.90 25.72 -14.41
C ARG A 431 -19.39 24.33 -14.04
N ALA A 432 -18.25 23.92 -14.58
CA ALA A 432 -17.57 22.70 -14.21
C ALA A 432 -16.03 22.93 -14.13
N PRO A 433 -15.58 23.88 -13.29
CA PRO A 433 -14.19 24.32 -13.27
C PRO A 433 -13.27 23.18 -12.85
N LYS A 434 -12.22 22.96 -13.63
CA LYS A 434 -11.14 22.02 -13.32
C LYS A 434 -9.93 22.79 -12.79
N TRP A 435 -9.32 22.29 -11.73
CA TRP A 435 -8.08 22.83 -11.17
C TRP A 435 -6.90 21.96 -11.56
N LEU A 436 -5.76 22.60 -11.84
CA LEU A 436 -4.50 21.97 -12.27
C LEU A 436 -3.45 21.99 -11.16
N ASP A 437 -3.89 22.25 -9.93
CA ASP A 437 -3.05 22.26 -8.75
C ASP A 437 -2.38 20.91 -8.51
N ASN A 438 -1.11 20.94 -8.09
CA ASN A 438 -0.48 19.77 -7.48
C ASN A 438 -1.10 19.52 -6.09
N PRO A 439 -1.07 18.27 -5.59
CA PRO A 439 -1.50 17.96 -4.23
C PRO A 439 -0.80 18.85 -3.21
N LYS A 440 -1.56 19.39 -2.26
CA LYS A 440 -1.03 20.24 -1.18
C LYS A 440 -0.98 19.43 0.11
N ILE A 441 0.14 19.51 0.83
CA ILE A 441 0.33 18.82 2.11
C ILE A 441 -0.08 19.72 3.26
N LEU A 442 -1.09 19.27 4.01
CA LEU A 442 -1.57 19.89 5.24
C LEU A 442 -1.02 19.14 6.46
N LYS A 443 -0.64 19.83 7.53
CA LYS A 443 -0.03 19.26 8.74
C LYS A 443 -0.86 19.52 9.98
N PRO A 444 -2.13 19.06 10.03
CA PRO A 444 -2.97 19.20 11.21
C PRO A 444 -2.38 18.45 12.41
N LYS A 445 -2.76 18.85 13.62
CA LYS A 445 -2.56 17.98 14.78
C LYS A 445 -3.46 16.76 14.61
N TYR A 446 -2.97 15.59 15.02
CA TYR A 446 -3.81 14.41 15.03
C TYR A 446 -5.00 14.63 15.97
N ASP A 447 -6.19 14.41 15.42
CA ASP A 447 -7.47 14.42 16.11
C ASP A 447 -8.39 13.50 15.32
N GLU A 448 -8.80 12.38 15.92
CA GLU A 448 -9.67 11.38 15.29
C GLU A 448 -10.96 11.99 14.72
N LYS A 449 -11.40 13.13 15.28
CA LYS A 449 -12.60 13.86 14.87
C LYS A 449 -12.29 15.03 13.93
N ALA A 450 -11.12 15.07 13.31
CA ALA A 450 -10.81 16.11 12.34
C ALA A 450 -11.58 15.91 11.03
N VAL A 451 -12.03 17.02 10.46
CA VAL A 451 -12.76 17.03 9.18
C VAL A 451 -12.08 17.95 8.17
N LEU A 452 -12.06 17.51 6.92
CA LEU A 452 -11.75 18.32 5.75
C LEU A 452 -13.01 19.06 5.33
N LEU A 453 -12.94 20.38 5.25
CA LEU A 453 -13.98 21.26 4.76
C LEU A 453 -13.50 21.92 3.46
N ILE A 454 -14.23 21.70 2.36
CA ILE A 454 -13.99 22.36 1.08
C ILE A 454 -15.16 23.31 0.80
N ARG A 455 -14.86 24.57 0.50
CA ARG A 455 -15.84 25.61 0.17
C ARG A 455 -15.50 26.24 -1.16
N LEU A 456 -16.49 26.38 -2.03
CA LEU A 456 -16.33 27.05 -3.32
C LEU A 456 -16.71 28.52 -3.21
N TYR A 457 -15.85 29.39 -3.72
CA TYR A 457 -16.11 30.81 -3.88
C TYR A 457 -15.82 31.23 -5.31
N GLY A 458 -16.55 32.21 -5.80
CA GLY A 458 -16.31 32.70 -7.15
C GLY A 458 -16.67 34.16 -7.32
N ILE A 459 -15.83 34.87 -8.06
CA ILE A 459 -16.01 36.28 -8.38
C ILE A 459 -16.59 36.42 -9.79
N PRO A 460 -17.60 37.28 -10.02
CA PRO A 460 -18.21 37.46 -11.34
C PRO A 460 -17.32 38.32 -12.23
N VAL A 461 -16.75 37.74 -13.28
CA VAL A 461 -15.70 38.38 -14.10
C VAL A 461 -16.19 38.71 -15.51
N THR A 462 -15.62 39.79 -16.04
CA THR A 462 -15.68 40.14 -17.46
C THR A 462 -14.28 40.57 -17.88
N PHE A 463 -13.75 39.95 -18.93
CA PHE A 463 -12.44 40.30 -19.44
C PHE A 463 -12.52 41.62 -20.21
N LYS A 464 -11.52 42.48 -20.06
CA LYS A 464 -11.44 43.79 -20.74
C LYS A 464 -10.16 43.89 -21.57
N GLY A 465 -9.65 42.76 -22.06
CA GLY A 465 -8.41 42.67 -22.83
C GLY A 465 -7.22 43.15 -22.00
N ARG A 466 -6.42 44.04 -22.59
CA ARG A 466 -5.21 44.61 -21.94
C ARG A 466 -5.47 45.39 -20.66
N THR A 467 -6.72 45.79 -20.41
CA THR A 467 -7.09 46.52 -19.19
C THR A 467 -7.39 45.59 -18.01
N GLY A 468 -7.32 44.26 -18.21
CA GLY A 468 -7.44 43.26 -17.16
C GLY A 468 -8.87 42.71 -17.05
N VAL A 469 -9.31 42.45 -15.82
CA VAL A 469 -10.66 41.94 -15.52
C VAL A 469 -11.45 42.96 -14.71
N ALA A 470 -12.75 43.02 -14.98
CA ALA A 470 -13.69 43.86 -14.23
C ALA A 470 -14.85 43.01 -13.71
N HIS A 471 -15.51 43.50 -12.66
CA HIS A 471 -16.75 42.89 -12.21
C HIS A 471 -17.82 43.03 -13.31
N ARG A 472 -18.60 41.97 -13.55
CA ARG A 472 -19.62 41.96 -14.62
C ARG A 472 -20.61 43.12 -14.55
N GLU A 473 -21.05 43.46 -13.34
CA GLU A 473 -21.95 44.59 -13.07
C GLU A 473 -21.24 45.93 -12.80
N GLY A 474 -19.92 46.03 -13.03
CA GLY A 474 -19.14 47.25 -12.79
C GLY A 474 -18.92 47.62 -11.31
N LYS A 475 -19.15 46.67 -10.39
CA LYS A 475 -18.96 46.82 -8.93
C LYS A 475 -17.53 46.44 -8.50
N SER A 476 -17.21 46.64 -7.22
CA SER A 476 -16.02 46.01 -6.63
C SER A 476 -16.25 44.52 -6.42
N PHE A 477 -15.20 43.71 -6.57
CA PHE A 477 -15.23 42.32 -6.14
C PHE A 477 -15.35 42.24 -4.61
N ASP A 478 -16.35 41.53 -4.12
CA ASP A 478 -16.56 41.27 -2.69
C ASP A 478 -16.88 39.78 -2.51
N ILE A 479 -16.19 39.16 -1.55
CA ILE A 479 -16.44 37.78 -1.15
C ILE A 479 -16.96 37.81 0.28
N LYS A 480 -18.04 37.06 0.51
CA LYS A 480 -18.65 36.85 1.82
C LYS A 480 -18.45 35.39 2.19
N LEU A 481 -17.73 35.12 3.28
CA LEU A 481 -17.37 33.74 3.67
C LEU A 481 -18.61 32.89 4.02
N GLU A 482 -19.70 33.55 4.43
CA GLU A 482 -21.00 32.93 4.68
C GLU A 482 -21.77 32.58 3.39
N MET A 483 -21.43 33.21 2.26
CA MET A 483 -22.08 33.00 0.96
C MET A 483 -21.21 32.15 0.03
N THR A 484 -21.09 30.87 0.37
CA THR A 484 -20.40 29.89 -0.49
C THR A 484 -21.25 29.56 -1.73
N MET A 485 -20.58 29.22 -2.84
CA MET A 485 -21.24 28.63 -4.01
C MET A 485 -21.67 27.19 -3.76
N GLY A 486 -21.00 26.53 -2.82
CA GLY A 486 -21.27 25.19 -2.34
C GLY A 486 -20.16 24.73 -1.41
N TRP A 487 -20.43 23.74 -0.58
CA TRP A 487 -19.42 23.17 0.31
C TRP A 487 -19.62 21.66 0.52
N VAL A 488 -18.55 21.00 0.94
CA VAL A 488 -18.53 19.58 1.31
C VAL A 488 -17.63 19.35 2.52
N VAL A 489 -17.93 18.31 3.28
CA VAL A 489 -17.14 17.87 4.43
C VAL A 489 -16.84 16.38 4.36
N ALA A 490 -15.62 15.99 4.74
CA ALA A 490 -15.19 14.60 4.85
C ALA A 490 -14.30 14.39 6.08
N PRO A 491 -14.36 13.23 6.74
CA PRO A 491 -13.46 12.88 7.84
C PRO A 491 -12.04 12.66 7.32
N VAL A 492 -11.05 13.03 8.12
CA VAL A 492 -9.63 12.97 7.72
C VAL A 492 -8.93 11.72 8.26
N PHE A 493 -9.25 11.33 9.50
CA PHE A 493 -8.55 10.26 10.19
C PHE A 493 -9.48 9.09 10.52
N GLU A 494 -8.86 7.93 10.68
CA GLU A 494 -9.48 6.71 11.17
C GLU A 494 -8.42 5.82 11.80
N ASN A 495 -8.64 5.38 13.04
CA ASN A 495 -7.75 4.47 13.76
C ASN A 495 -6.29 4.94 13.78
N LYS A 496 -6.08 6.26 13.93
CA LYS A 496 -4.76 6.92 13.86
C LYS A 496 -4.12 6.99 12.46
N CYS A 497 -4.76 6.50 11.43
CA CYS A 497 -4.31 6.57 10.04
C CYS A 497 -5.03 7.70 9.30
N VAL A 498 -4.45 8.16 8.18
CA VAL A 498 -5.15 9.06 7.26
C VAL A 498 -6.13 8.24 6.44
N ARG A 499 -7.38 8.69 6.28
CA ARG A 499 -8.31 8.07 5.35
C ARG A 499 -7.85 8.31 3.92
N GLN A 500 -7.51 7.25 3.21
CA GLN A 500 -7.00 7.31 1.83
C GLN A 500 -8.12 7.05 0.83
N HIS A 501 -8.65 8.10 0.18
CA HIS A 501 -9.80 7.98 -0.71
C HIS A 501 -9.85 9.10 -1.76
N SER A 502 -10.38 8.77 -2.94
CA SER A 502 -10.96 9.75 -3.88
C SER A 502 -12.46 9.84 -3.68
N TYR A 503 -12.96 11.05 -3.54
CA TYR A 503 -14.36 11.35 -3.30
C TYR A 503 -14.95 12.08 -4.51
N THR A 504 -16.08 11.59 -5.01
CA THR A 504 -17.05 12.42 -5.73
C THR A 504 -18.19 12.74 -4.78
N ALA A 505 -18.29 14.00 -4.37
CA ALA A 505 -19.25 14.39 -3.34
C ALA A 505 -20.22 15.50 -3.80
N PRO A 506 -21.50 15.42 -3.44
CA PRO A 506 -22.49 16.44 -3.73
C PRO A 506 -22.24 17.71 -2.91
N LEU A 507 -22.29 18.87 -3.58
CA LEU A 507 -22.14 20.17 -2.93
C LEU A 507 -23.42 20.54 -2.17
N LEU A 508 -23.25 21.06 -0.96
CA LEU A 508 -24.32 21.57 -0.10
C LEU A 508 -24.45 23.09 -0.23
N LYS A 509 -25.69 23.58 -0.17
CA LYS A 509 -26.05 25.00 -0.23
C LYS A 509 -26.01 25.65 1.16
N GLY A 510 -25.73 26.96 1.17
CA GLY A 510 -25.87 27.82 2.35
C GLY A 510 -24.61 27.91 3.21
N SER A 511 -24.77 28.48 4.40
CA SER A 511 -23.71 28.56 5.41
C SER A 511 -23.44 27.19 6.02
N VAL A 512 -22.19 26.92 6.38
CA VAL A 512 -21.78 25.67 7.03
C VAL A 512 -22.22 25.66 8.51
N PRO A 513 -23.20 24.83 8.92
CA PRO A 513 -23.64 24.81 10.31
C PRO A 513 -22.65 24.05 11.20
N GLU A 514 -22.34 24.60 12.37
CA GLU A 514 -21.40 23.97 13.32
C GLU A 514 -21.86 22.58 13.78
N ASP A 515 -23.14 22.42 14.05
CA ASP A 515 -23.73 21.15 14.47
C ASP A 515 -23.62 20.08 13.39
N VAL A 516 -23.63 20.48 12.12
CA VAL A 516 -23.40 19.57 10.99
C VAL A 516 -21.95 19.11 10.95
N LEU A 517 -20.99 20.03 11.07
CA LEU A 517 -19.56 19.67 11.16
C LEU A 517 -19.29 18.70 12.32
N LEU A 518 -19.92 18.95 13.47
CA LEU A 518 -19.79 18.09 14.64
C LEU A 518 -20.36 16.68 14.38
N LYS A 519 -21.48 16.55 13.67
CA LYS A 519 -22.01 15.24 13.26
C LYS A 519 -21.06 14.50 12.34
N PHE A 520 -20.51 15.16 11.32
CA PHE A 520 -19.53 14.54 10.42
C PHE A 520 -18.25 14.14 11.14
N SER A 521 -17.80 14.92 12.13
CA SER A 521 -16.65 14.58 12.97
C SER A 521 -16.85 13.33 13.84
N GLN A 522 -18.10 12.91 14.03
CA GLN A 522 -18.48 11.76 14.85
C GLN A 522 -18.94 10.56 14.00
N ALA A 523 -18.88 10.69 12.67
CA ALA A 523 -19.27 9.62 11.76
C ALA A 523 -18.36 8.40 11.96
N ALA A 524 -18.99 7.26 12.24
CA ALA A 524 -18.28 5.98 12.23
C ALA A 524 -17.70 5.71 10.83
N PRO A 525 -16.66 4.86 10.73
CA PRO A 525 -16.24 4.28 9.46
C PRO A 525 -17.44 3.76 8.66
N GLY A 526 -17.51 4.08 7.36
CA GLY A 526 -18.67 3.74 6.51
C GLY A 526 -19.98 4.50 6.80
N GLY A 527 -20.13 5.15 7.95
CA GLY A 527 -21.35 5.85 8.38
C GLY A 527 -21.59 7.23 7.76
N MET A 528 -20.72 7.66 6.83
CA MET A 528 -20.79 8.99 6.20
C MET A 528 -22.08 9.23 5.42
N ALA A 529 -22.52 8.22 4.68
CA ALA A 529 -23.78 8.27 3.92
C ALA A 529 -24.99 8.48 4.85
N ALA A 530 -25.00 7.80 6.00
CA ALA A 530 -26.07 7.94 6.99
C ALA A 530 -26.10 9.33 7.61
N VAL A 531 -24.93 9.87 8.01
CA VAL A 531 -24.84 11.23 8.54
C VAL A 531 -25.29 12.25 7.51
N TYR A 532 -24.89 12.08 6.24
CA TYR A 532 -25.32 12.97 5.17
C TYR A 532 -26.84 12.91 4.93
N ALA A 533 -27.42 11.71 4.89
CA ALA A 533 -28.86 11.52 4.73
C ALA A 533 -29.64 12.15 5.90
N GLU A 534 -29.18 11.97 7.14
CA GLU A 534 -29.78 12.57 8.33
C GLU A 534 -29.72 14.10 8.27
N VAL A 535 -28.57 14.64 7.89
CA VAL A 535 -28.34 16.09 7.77
C VAL A 535 -29.25 16.70 6.70
N LEU A 536 -29.43 16.04 5.55
CA LEU A 536 -30.39 16.47 4.53
C LEU A 536 -31.84 16.42 5.03
N LYS A 537 -32.23 15.32 5.70
CA LYS A 537 -33.58 15.16 6.27
C LYS A 537 -33.92 16.21 7.32
N SER A 538 -32.93 16.69 8.06
CA SER A 538 -33.13 17.77 9.03
C SER A 538 -33.57 19.09 8.39
N GLY A 539 -33.42 19.25 7.07
CA GLY A 539 -33.74 20.45 6.31
C GLY A 539 -32.78 21.63 6.58
N LYS A 540 -31.79 21.47 7.46
CA LYS A 540 -30.80 22.49 7.80
C LYS A 540 -29.85 22.82 6.66
N VAL A 541 -29.62 21.85 5.78
CA VAL A 541 -28.81 22.02 4.57
C VAL A 541 -29.56 21.42 3.39
N LYS A 542 -29.25 21.89 2.18
CA LYS A 542 -29.90 21.44 0.94
C LYS A 542 -28.85 21.15 -0.11
N THR A 543 -29.13 20.22 -1.01
CA THR A 543 -28.29 19.99 -2.20
C THR A 543 -28.62 21.00 -3.31
N HIS A 544 -27.73 21.08 -4.30
CA HIS A 544 -28.03 21.80 -5.53
C HIS A 544 -28.97 21.01 -6.43
N GLU A 545 -30.05 21.66 -6.90
CA GLU A 545 -31.01 21.09 -7.84
C GLU A 545 -30.37 20.66 -9.17
N THR A 546 -29.27 21.33 -9.53
CA THR A 546 -28.46 21.04 -10.72
C THR A 546 -27.62 19.76 -10.58
N GLY A 547 -27.58 19.13 -9.40
CA GLY A 547 -26.69 18.02 -9.11
C GLY A 547 -25.22 18.46 -9.01
N ALA A 548 -24.97 19.65 -8.45
CA ALA A 548 -23.61 20.15 -8.30
C ALA A 548 -22.77 19.24 -7.39
N SER A 549 -21.55 18.92 -7.81
CA SER A 549 -20.65 18.01 -7.12
C SER A 549 -19.20 18.45 -7.26
N ILE A 550 -18.31 17.83 -6.49
CA ILE A 550 -16.88 18.08 -6.51
C ILE A 550 -16.09 16.78 -6.35
N ASP A 551 -14.99 16.68 -7.10
CA ASP A 551 -14.01 15.60 -7.01
C ASP A 551 -12.78 16.09 -6.24
N PHE A 552 -12.39 15.31 -5.22
CA PHE A 552 -11.19 15.57 -4.41
C PHE A 552 -10.65 14.28 -3.83
N SER A 553 -9.35 14.27 -3.53
CA SER A 553 -8.64 13.10 -3.02
C SER A 553 -7.85 13.45 -1.76
N VAL A 554 -7.78 12.51 -0.83
CA VAL A 554 -7.08 12.64 0.46
C VAL A 554 -6.26 11.39 0.69
N TRP A 555 -4.99 11.53 1.11
CA TRP A 555 -4.13 10.41 1.46
C TRP A 555 -2.99 10.84 2.39
N ASP A 556 -2.21 9.87 2.87
CA ASP A 556 -1.07 10.14 3.75
C ASP A 556 0.10 10.77 2.98
N GLY A 557 0.66 11.86 3.49
CA GLY A 557 1.69 12.66 2.82
C GLY A 557 3.04 11.96 2.61
N ARG A 558 3.23 10.72 3.09
CA ARG A 558 4.39 9.89 2.73
C ARG A 558 4.32 9.35 1.31
N PHE A 559 3.11 9.15 0.80
CA PHE A 559 2.88 8.56 -0.50
C PHE A 559 2.62 9.63 -1.56
N SER A 560 3.18 9.41 -2.75
CA SER A 560 2.76 10.14 -3.95
C SER A 560 1.35 9.70 -4.36
N ALA A 561 0.66 10.54 -5.15
CA ALA A 561 -0.73 10.28 -5.56
C ALA A 561 -0.90 8.96 -6.35
N ASN A 562 0.14 8.52 -7.06
CA ASN A 562 0.15 7.27 -7.82
C ASN A 562 0.54 6.03 -6.98
N GLU A 563 1.01 6.23 -5.76
CA GLU A 563 1.51 5.17 -4.86
C GLU A 563 0.69 5.07 -3.57
N SER A 564 -0.26 5.98 -3.34
CA SER A 564 -1.21 5.87 -2.23
C SER A 564 -2.12 4.68 -2.47
N ALA A 565 -1.99 3.67 -1.60
CA ALA A 565 -2.81 2.48 -1.63
C ALA A 565 -4.30 2.82 -1.45
N GLY A 566 -5.17 2.09 -2.16
CA GLY A 566 -6.61 2.14 -1.86
C GLY A 566 -7.35 3.39 -2.32
N VAL A 567 -6.82 4.14 -3.32
CA VAL A 567 -7.63 5.10 -4.08
C VAL A 567 -8.63 4.36 -4.98
N SER A 568 -9.47 3.53 -4.38
CA SER A 568 -10.73 3.14 -4.98
C SER A 568 -11.52 4.42 -5.22
N VAL A 569 -11.99 4.61 -6.44
CA VAL A 569 -12.95 5.68 -6.74
C VAL A 569 -14.27 5.28 -6.08
N ARG A 570 -14.41 5.56 -4.79
CA ARG A 570 -15.71 5.45 -4.14
C ARG A 570 -16.56 6.60 -4.65
N GLN A 571 -17.40 6.30 -5.65
CA GLN A 571 -18.55 7.14 -5.85
C GLN A 571 -19.35 7.10 -4.54
N TRP A 572 -19.75 8.26 -4.00
CA TRP A 572 -20.59 8.30 -2.80
C TRP A 572 -21.84 7.40 -2.93
N SER A 573 -22.29 7.07 -4.15
CA SER A 573 -23.33 6.08 -4.45
C SER A 573 -23.02 4.67 -3.92
N GLU A 574 -21.78 4.20 -3.95
CA GLU A 574 -21.40 2.87 -3.43
C GLU A 574 -21.53 2.82 -1.89
N THR A 575 -21.41 3.97 -1.21
CA THR A 575 -21.68 4.09 0.24
C THR A 575 -23.18 3.99 0.57
N PHE A 576 -24.06 4.14 -0.42
CA PHE A 576 -25.51 3.97 -0.29
C PHE A 576 -26.02 2.58 -0.73
N ASP A 577 -25.15 1.78 -1.34
CA ASP A 577 -25.45 0.43 -1.86
C ASP A 577 -24.72 -0.70 -1.10
N ALA A 578 -23.82 -0.36 -0.16
CA ALA A 578 -23.14 -1.33 0.68
C ALA A 578 -24.10 -1.96 1.70
N ASP A 579 -24.59 -3.14 1.36
CA ASP A 579 -25.23 -4.13 2.23
C ASP A 579 -24.16 -4.78 3.15
N ASP A 580 -23.31 -3.96 3.78
CA ASP A 580 -22.21 -4.39 4.66
C ASP A 580 -22.78 -4.82 6.02
N GLY A 581 -23.54 -5.91 6.05
CA GLY A 581 -23.76 -6.80 7.22
C GLY A 581 -24.26 -6.20 8.55
N ALA A 582 -24.52 -4.90 8.62
CA ALA A 582 -25.10 -4.25 9.77
C ALA A 582 -26.63 -4.43 9.69
N PRO A 583 -27.31 -4.81 10.79
CA PRO A 583 -28.75 -5.01 10.79
C PRO A 583 -29.45 -3.65 10.79
N PHE A 584 -29.42 -2.94 9.67
CA PHE A 584 -30.24 -1.76 9.43
C PHE A 584 -31.31 -2.13 8.41
N ALA A 585 -32.48 -2.40 8.96
CA ALA A 585 -33.72 -2.70 8.26
C ALA A 585 -33.94 -1.78 7.04
N SER A 586 -34.07 -2.38 5.86
CA SER A 586 -35.14 -2.20 4.88
C SER A 586 -35.95 -0.87 4.89
N ASN A 587 -35.29 0.28 4.93
CA ASN A 587 -35.96 1.57 4.75
C ASN A 587 -35.51 2.21 3.43
N SER A 588 -36.11 1.76 2.33
CA SER A 588 -35.87 2.25 0.97
C SER A 588 -36.13 3.75 0.79
N GLU A 589 -36.90 4.39 1.69
CA GLU A 589 -37.16 5.83 1.65
C GLU A 589 -35.99 6.70 2.15
N LEU A 590 -35.09 6.18 3.00
CA LEU A 590 -33.96 6.94 3.58
C LEU A 590 -32.88 7.33 2.54
N ILE A 591 -32.85 6.64 1.40
CA ILE A 591 -31.73 6.67 0.45
C ILE A 591 -32.13 7.29 -0.91
N SER A 592 -33.42 7.54 -1.14
CA SER A 592 -33.97 7.96 -2.44
C SER A 592 -33.49 9.35 -2.91
N GLU A 593 -33.48 10.36 -2.04
CA GLU A 593 -33.00 11.71 -2.38
C GLU A 593 -31.49 11.77 -2.64
N PRO A 594 -30.61 11.22 -1.77
CA PRO A 594 -29.18 11.16 -2.03
C PRO A 594 -28.84 10.43 -3.35
N LYS A 595 -29.50 9.29 -3.62
CA LYS A 595 -29.34 8.55 -4.88
C LYS A 595 -29.72 9.40 -6.10
N SER A 596 -30.87 10.09 -6.07
CA SER A 596 -31.29 10.96 -7.17
C SER A 596 -30.31 12.10 -7.45
N VAL A 597 -29.72 12.70 -6.40
CA VAL A 597 -28.71 13.75 -6.55
C VAL A 597 -27.43 13.18 -7.17
N MET A 598 -26.98 12.00 -6.72
CA MET A 598 -25.80 11.34 -7.26
C MET A 598 -25.97 10.89 -8.71
N GLU A 599 -27.14 10.39 -9.09
CA GLU A 599 -27.47 10.07 -10.49
C GLU A 599 -27.44 11.31 -11.39
N LYS A 600 -27.96 12.45 -10.90
CA LYS A 600 -27.87 13.73 -11.63
C LYS A 600 -26.43 14.19 -11.78
N ALA A 601 -25.63 14.09 -10.72
CA ALA A 601 -24.20 14.39 -10.75
C ALA A 601 -23.48 13.49 -11.78
N ALA A 602 -23.72 12.17 -11.76
CA ALA A 602 -23.14 11.23 -12.70
C ALA A 602 -23.50 11.54 -14.16
N LYS A 603 -24.77 11.83 -14.45
CA LYS A 603 -25.22 12.24 -15.80
C LYS A 603 -24.54 13.51 -16.28
N ALA A 604 -24.36 14.48 -15.38
CA ALA A 604 -23.81 15.77 -15.74
C ALA A 604 -22.28 15.76 -15.95
N ARG A 605 -21.59 14.71 -15.49
CA ARG A 605 -20.17 14.42 -15.74
C ARG A 605 -19.91 13.83 -17.13
N THR A 606 -20.94 13.42 -17.87
CA THR A 606 -20.75 12.83 -19.19
C THR A 606 -20.09 13.85 -20.15
N PRO A 607 -19.17 13.42 -21.02
CA PRO A 607 -18.49 14.32 -21.96
C PRO A 607 -19.48 15.16 -22.80
N GLY A 608 -20.61 14.57 -23.20
CA GLY A 608 -21.67 15.25 -23.95
C GLY A 608 -22.49 16.27 -23.15
N SER A 609 -22.47 16.21 -21.82
CA SER A 609 -23.05 17.24 -20.94
C SER A 609 -22.09 18.40 -20.76
N LEU A 610 -20.81 18.11 -20.51
CA LEU A 610 -19.76 19.10 -20.32
C LEU A 610 -19.50 19.94 -21.58
N SER A 611 -19.57 19.34 -22.76
CA SER A 611 -19.34 20.03 -24.04
C SER A 611 -20.39 21.10 -24.40
N LYS A 612 -21.54 21.10 -23.71
CA LYS A 612 -22.60 22.11 -23.90
C LYS A 612 -22.43 23.34 -23.03
N LEU A 613 -21.50 23.30 -22.08
CA LEU A 613 -21.24 24.40 -21.15
C LEU A 613 -20.17 25.32 -21.72
N GLU A 614 -20.31 26.62 -21.49
CA GLU A 614 -19.34 27.60 -21.97
C GLU A 614 -18.03 27.54 -21.16
N PRO A 615 -16.88 27.39 -21.82
CA PRO A 615 -15.56 27.40 -21.18
C PRO A 615 -15.05 28.81 -20.88
N PHE A 616 -14.11 28.94 -19.94
CA PHE A 616 -13.56 30.26 -19.58
C PHE A 616 -12.93 31.00 -20.76
N HIS A 617 -12.38 30.27 -21.73
CA HIS A 617 -11.78 30.88 -22.92
C HIS A 617 -12.76 31.70 -23.77
N THR A 618 -14.08 31.45 -23.69
CA THR A 618 -15.05 32.27 -24.42
C THR A 618 -15.03 33.72 -23.92
N LEU A 619 -14.83 33.94 -22.61
CA LEU A 619 -14.72 35.28 -22.03
C LEU A 619 -13.52 36.05 -22.60
N ILE A 620 -12.45 35.34 -22.93
CA ILE A 620 -11.25 35.93 -23.54
C ILE A 620 -11.56 36.30 -25.00
N LEU A 621 -12.17 35.37 -25.74
CA LEU A 621 -12.46 35.52 -27.16
C LEU A 621 -13.57 36.54 -27.46
N GLU A 622 -14.49 36.81 -26.53
CA GLU A 622 -15.52 37.86 -26.69
C GLU A 622 -14.91 39.22 -27.06
N HIS A 623 -13.75 39.54 -26.48
CA HIS A 623 -13.04 40.80 -26.65
C HIS A 623 -11.82 40.72 -27.58
N ALA A 624 -11.60 39.56 -28.20
CA ALA A 624 -10.57 39.34 -29.18
C ALA A 624 -10.92 40.03 -30.52
N ASP A 625 -9.91 40.52 -31.23
CA ASP A 625 -10.08 41.03 -32.59
C ASP A 625 -10.45 39.89 -33.57
N GLN A 626 -10.84 40.23 -34.80
CA GLN A 626 -11.27 39.20 -35.76
C GLN A 626 -10.14 38.20 -36.09
N ARG A 627 -8.89 38.66 -36.14
CA ARG A 627 -7.73 37.80 -36.42
C ARG A 627 -7.46 36.84 -35.26
N GLU A 628 -7.62 37.31 -34.04
CA GLU A 628 -7.50 36.49 -32.82
C GLU A 628 -8.65 35.49 -32.71
N LYS A 629 -9.88 35.88 -33.09
CA LYS A 629 -11.03 34.96 -33.20
C LYS A 629 -10.81 33.88 -34.26
N ASP A 630 -10.21 34.24 -35.40
CA ASP A 630 -9.91 33.30 -36.48
C ASP A 630 -8.79 32.31 -36.12
N GLN A 631 -7.81 32.73 -35.30
CA GLN A 631 -6.75 31.85 -34.77
C GLN A 631 -7.26 30.93 -33.65
N GLY A 632 -8.34 31.31 -32.97
CA GLY A 632 -8.95 30.54 -31.89
C GLY A 632 -8.02 30.37 -30.67
N PRO A 633 -8.29 29.37 -29.81
CA PRO A 633 -7.58 29.16 -28.54
C PRO A 633 -6.14 28.65 -28.69
N HIS A 634 -5.60 28.63 -29.91
CA HIS A 634 -4.23 28.18 -30.21
C HIS A 634 -3.35 29.30 -30.78
N GLY A 635 -3.87 30.53 -30.90
CA GLY A 635 -3.11 31.70 -31.37
C GLY A 635 -2.15 32.24 -30.31
N GLU A 636 -0.98 32.74 -30.75
CA GLU A 636 0.01 33.35 -29.84
C GLU A 636 -0.54 34.59 -29.10
N SER A 637 -1.44 35.34 -29.74
CA SER A 637 -2.12 36.48 -29.10
C SER A 637 -3.09 36.03 -28.03
N TYR A 638 -3.81 34.92 -28.26
CA TYR A 638 -4.71 34.33 -27.27
C TYR A 638 -3.95 33.89 -26.03
N GLU A 639 -2.81 33.19 -26.15
CA GLU A 639 -2.01 32.78 -24.97
C GLU A 639 -1.54 33.99 -24.13
N LYS A 640 -1.20 35.12 -24.77
CA LYS A 640 -0.87 36.36 -24.05
C LYS A 640 -2.08 36.93 -23.30
N GLN A 641 -3.26 36.96 -23.93
CA GLN A 641 -4.49 37.45 -23.31
C GLN A 641 -4.97 36.53 -22.18
N LYS A 642 -4.85 35.21 -22.37
CA LYS A 642 -5.09 34.17 -21.36
C LYS A 642 -4.22 34.39 -20.12
N ALA A 643 -2.92 34.57 -20.29
CA ALA A 643 -2.01 34.83 -19.17
C ALA A 643 -2.39 36.12 -18.40
N ILE A 644 -2.86 37.17 -19.10
CA ILE A 644 -3.36 38.40 -18.46
C ILE A 644 -4.65 38.11 -17.69
N PHE A 645 -5.61 37.40 -18.30
CA PHE A 645 -6.86 37.04 -17.67
C PHE A 645 -6.63 36.24 -16.38
N GLU A 646 -5.84 35.17 -16.44
CA GLU A 646 -5.54 34.30 -15.29
C GLU A 646 -4.90 35.11 -14.15
N LYS A 647 -3.87 35.90 -14.47
CA LYS A 647 -3.16 36.73 -13.50
C LYS A 647 -4.08 37.75 -12.82
N GLU A 648 -4.89 38.48 -13.57
CA GLU A 648 -5.76 39.51 -13.01
C GLU A 648 -6.97 38.91 -12.27
N CYS A 649 -7.52 37.78 -12.73
CA CYS A 649 -8.53 37.02 -11.99
C CYS A 649 -8.01 36.56 -10.62
N LEU A 650 -6.80 35.98 -10.56
CA LEU A 650 -6.19 35.55 -9.31
C LEU A 650 -5.98 36.73 -8.37
N LYS A 651 -5.37 37.81 -8.85
CA LYS A 651 -5.12 39.02 -8.08
C LYS A 651 -6.39 39.62 -7.47
N GLU A 652 -7.44 39.79 -8.27
CA GLU A 652 -8.70 40.37 -7.77
C GLU A 652 -9.46 39.40 -6.86
N PHE A 653 -9.38 38.10 -7.12
CA PHE A 653 -9.93 37.09 -6.21
C PHE A 653 -9.21 37.15 -4.86
N ASP A 654 -7.88 37.07 -4.85
CA ASP A 654 -7.07 37.04 -3.62
C ASP A 654 -7.31 38.29 -2.79
N LYS A 655 -7.33 39.46 -3.43
CA LYS A 655 -7.66 40.72 -2.77
C LYS A 655 -9.04 40.67 -2.09
N ALA A 656 -10.08 40.22 -2.80
CA ALA A 656 -11.43 40.13 -2.24
C ALA A 656 -11.51 39.07 -1.12
N PHE A 657 -10.83 37.94 -1.29
CA PHE A 657 -10.83 36.83 -0.34
C PHE A 657 -10.06 37.16 0.94
N LEU A 658 -8.90 37.79 0.84
CA LEU A 658 -8.11 38.25 1.97
C LEU A 658 -8.87 39.30 2.80
N LEU A 659 -9.54 40.24 2.14
CA LEU A 659 -10.42 41.19 2.82
C LEU A 659 -11.57 40.47 3.55
N ALA A 660 -12.14 39.41 2.97
CA ALA A 660 -13.16 38.60 3.61
C ALA A 660 -12.63 37.87 4.86
N LEU A 661 -11.44 37.26 4.76
CA LEU A 661 -10.76 36.61 5.90
C LEU A 661 -10.51 37.61 7.04
N GLN A 662 -9.95 38.79 6.72
CA GLN A 662 -9.70 39.85 7.69
C GLN A 662 -10.98 40.32 8.39
N LYS A 663 -12.06 40.58 7.64
CA LYS A 663 -13.36 40.99 8.20
C LYS A 663 -13.95 39.92 9.12
N SER A 664 -13.71 38.65 8.84
CA SER A 664 -14.19 37.52 9.65
C SER A 664 -13.33 37.23 10.90
N GLY A 665 -12.20 37.92 11.06
CA GLY A 665 -11.23 37.66 12.13
C GLY A 665 -10.42 36.37 11.94
N GLN A 666 -10.52 35.71 10.79
CA GLN A 666 -9.71 34.55 10.45
C GLN A 666 -8.28 35.02 10.08
N PRO A 667 -7.24 34.25 10.44
CA PRO A 667 -5.87 34.59 10.07
C PRO A 667 -5.77 34.69 8.54
N VAL A 668 -4.91 35.59 8.06
CA VAL A 668 -4.55 35.71 6.64
C VAL A 668 -3.74 34.48 6.22
N LEU A 669 -3.81 34.10 4.95
CA LEU A 669 -2.91 33.09 4.38
C LEU A 669 -1.57 33.79 4.06
N ASP A 670 -0.44 33.30 4.55
CA ASP A 670 0.87 33.64 3.98
C ASP A 670 0.87 33.21 2.50
N THR A 671 0.65 34.20 1.62
CA THR A 671 0.66 34.07 0.16
C THR A 671 2.07 34.02 -0.40
#